data_AF-A0A1L3FGJ6-F1
#
_entry.id   AF-A0A1L3FGJ6-F1
#
_cell.length_a   1.000
_cell.length_b   1.000
_cell.length_c   1.000
_cell.angle_alpha   90.00
_cell.angle_beta   90.00
_cell.angle_gamma   90.00
#
_symmetry.space_group_name_H-M   'P 1'
#
loop_
_entity.id
_entity.type
_entity.pdbx_description
1 polymer ?
#
loop_
_entity_poly.entity_id
_entity_poly.type
_entity_poly.pdbx_seq_one_letter_code
_entity_poly.pdbx_strand_id
1 'polypeptide(L)'
;MSYLVASEGALETGAAVVGRKRSISRFAATMRAAMTRAALFAGVLLGALATGAQAQTVINVTVANDTGTTSGGSTGGAGTLSAALAQINASTPPGGFIINLQTNVTLSGPLSPIFNSVTINGNGFTISGNNSQRIFMVGVDTATQTSAGVAGSIIADRPQVAISNVILSAGLAQGGGNGAGGGMGAGGALFVNQSADVTLSNVSFANNNAKGGNATTNTFRGGGGLGGSGGGSGGGGIFGGGGPGGGGIFGGSVAAAGGGGYSGAGGNGTNGTAGLLSIAGLNGAGGAGFGGGTTGGANGGGGGGIGNAGGGGGFGGASSSGSTGGAGGFGGGGGTGLNGGGGGGFGGGGGGFSGPGGAGGFGGGGGGGGGAGGFGGGGGGGGGAGGFGGGGGGGGTVGAGGFGGGDGASGGNGGGGGMGGAVFVVRGGSLTINGNGSTSGGSVAGGTGSNGGGAGSALGTGFFVQGSTLTFGGSGSYTVSDAIADQNGSGGAAASDGLGGTGGSSAITKSGIGTLSFSGANTYTGATTINAGTLRGAAANTFSATSATTINTGGTLDLGLLAQTINIVSLSGGTLANGALTGAVTSSGGTLNSLGGGMTLTANSGATNVTGTNTFTGATTVNGGLLSVNGTSTASAVTVNAGGTLGGNGTVGNTTINGGTLAPGNSIGTLTVQGNLVLTAASSYMVEVSPSAADRTNVTGVATFGGATVKASFAAGAYVAKQYTILNATGGIGTSTFGSIVNTNLPGGFASSLSYDANNAYLNLVLRFVPPPGTGLNNNQRNIADPIVNFFNSNGGIPLAFGGLTPAGLTQISGETATGSQQTTFNAMNQFMGLLTDPFIDGRGDGASAGSSAGASAYASPDMPRSGAARDAHAMFTKAVVMADPFAQRWSVWAAGYGGSQTTDGNTTLGFNNTTSRIAGTAVGADYRISPNTLAGFALAGGGTNFSVVNGGSGRSDLFQAGAFIRHNAGAAYLSGALAYGWQDITTNRTVTVAGIDQLRAQFNANAWSGRVEGGYRFVSPWMGGVGITPYAAGQFTTFDLPAYAEQAATGVNTFALAYASKSVTDTRSELGLRSDKSYAMADGIFTLRGRLAWAHDFNPGRNIGATFQTLPGASFVVGGAAQASDSALVTASVEKKWLNGWSAAATFEGEFSDVTTSYAGKGVVRYSW
;
A
#
# COMPACT_ATOMS: atom_id res chain seq x y z
N MET A 1 -56.36 -21.41 7.55
CA MET A 1 -55.88 -21.56 8.95
C MET A 1 -54.56 -22.31 8.90
N SER A 2 -53.44 -21.60 8.85
CA SER A 2 -52.69 -21.04 9.99
C SER A 2 -51.72 -22.07 10.56
N TYR A 3 -50.44 -21.97 10.20
CA TYR A 3 -49.32 -22.21 11.11
C TYR A 3 -48.06 -21.50 10.60
N LEU A 4 -47.42 -20.79 11.52
CA LEU A 4 -46.30 -19.87 11.36
C LEU A 4 -44.95 -20.57 11.15
N VAL A 5 -44.11 -19.95 10.32
CA VAL A 5 -42.64 -19.74 10.46
C VAL A 5 -41.73 -20.96 10.56
N ALA A 6 -41.09 -21.32 9.44
CA ALA A 6 -39.64 -21.24 9.23
C ALA A 6 -39.23 -21.96 7.94
N SER A 7 -38.52 -21.27 7.04
CA SER A 7 -37.53 -21.91 6.16
C SER A 7 -36.42 -20.90 5.83
N GLU A 8 -35.32 -21.04 6.55
CA GLU A 8 -33.98 -20.55 6.21
C GLU A 8 -33.63 -20.98 4.76
N GLY A 9 -32.97 -20.16 3.96
CA GLY A 9 -31.55 -19.89 4.14
C GLY A 9 -30.74 -20.92 3.36
N ALA A 10 -30.56 -20.67 2.06
CA ALA A 10 -29.70 -21.47 1.21
C ALA A 10 -28.67 -20.56 0.52
N LEU A 11 -27.42 -20.71 0.98
CA LEU A 11 -26.18 -20.61 0.20
C LEU A 11 -25.75 -19.22 -0.30
N GLU A 12 -25.26 -18.39 0.63
CA GLU A 12 -24.16 -17.46 0.32
C GLU A 12 -22.85 -18.25 0.25
N THR A 13 -22.37 -18.54 -0.96
CA THR A 13 -20.96 -18.86 -1.21
C THR A 13 -20.21 -17.55 -1.49
N GLY A 14 -19.48 -17.10 -0.47
CA GLY A 14 -18.60 -15.95 -0.54
C GLY A 14 -17.37 -16.20 -1.43
N ALA A 15 -17.51 -15.96 -2.73
CA ALA A 15 -16.38 -15.79 -3.64
C ALA A 15 -16.62 -14.71 -4.72
N ALA A 16 -17.78 -14.05 -4.73
CA ALA A 16 -18.13 -13.04 -5.74
C ALA A 16 -18.28 -11.61 -5.19
N VAL A 17 -17.93 -11.35 -3.92
CA VAL A 17 -18.11 -10.03 -3.29
C VAL A 17 -16.81 -9.21 -3.19
N VAL A 18 -15.64 -9.84 -3.33
CA VAL A 18 -14.34 -9.12 -3.28
C VAL A 18 -13.95 -8.51 -4.63
N GLY A 19 -14.40 -9.11 -5.75
CA GLY A 19 -14.16 -8.58 -7.10
C GLY A 19 -14.97 -7.31 -7.42
N ARG A 20 -16.19 -7.19 -6.91
CA ARG A 20 -17.03 -5.97 -7.11
C ARG A 20 -16.63 -4.80 -6.21
N LYS A 21 -16.10 -5.04 -5.00
CA LYS A 21 -15.64 -3.96 -4.12
C LYS A 21 -14.33 -3.30 -4.60
N ARG A 22 -13.41 -4.05 -5.24
CA ARG A 22 -12.17 -3.48 -5.82
C ARG A 22 -12.40 -2.70 -7.12
N SER A 23 -13.44 -3.04 -7.88
CA SER A 23 -13.85 -2.29 -9.08
C SER A 23 -14.48 -0.94 -8.71
N ILE A 24 -15.37 -0.93 -7.71
CA ILE A 24 -16.04 0.29 -7.25
C ILE A 24 -15.08 1.23 -6.50
N SER A 25 -14.09 0.70 -5.76
CA SER A 25 -13.09 1.55 -5.09
C SER A 25 -12.07 2.15 -6.06
N ARG A 26 -11.69 1.43 -7.13
CA ARG A 26 -10.85 1.98 -8.22
C ARG A 26 -11.63 2.96 -9.09
N PHE A 27 -12.91 2.72 -9.36
CA PHE A 27 -13.78 3.66 -10.06
C PHE A 27 -14.01 4.94 -9.24
N ALA A 28 -14.20 4.82 -7.91
CA ALA A 28 -14.35 5.96 -7.01
C ALA A 28 -13.03 6.74 -6.79
N ALA A 29 -11.87 6.08 -6.80
CA ALA A 29 -10.57 6.74 -6.76
C ALA A 29 -10.24 7.46 -8.07
N THR A 30 -10.56 6.86 -9.22
CA THR A 30 -10.44 7.49 -10.54
C THR A 30 -11.44 8.64 -10.71
N MET A 31 -12.67 8.52 -10.20
CA MET A 31 -13.63 9.63 -10.14
C MET A 31 -13.23 10.72 -9.16
N ARG A 32 -12.63 10.42 -8.00
CA ARG A 32 -12.07 11.44 -7.10
C ARG A 32 -10.88 12.15 -7.73
N ALA A 33 -9.95 11.43 -8.38
CA ALA A 33 -8.84 12.05 -9.10
C ALA A 33 -9.32 12.87 -10.32
N ALA A 34 -10.37 12.42 -11.02
CA ALA A 34 -10.99 13.15 -12.12
C ALA A 34 -11.81 14.36 -11.62
N MET A 35 -12.49 14.27 -10.47
CA MET A 35 -13.21 15.38 -9.84
C MET A 35 -12.26 16.38 -9.16
N THR A 36 -11.12 15.96 -8.62
CA THR A 36 -10.08 16.87 -8.13
C THR A 36 -9.36 17.56 -9.30
N ARG A 37 -9.10 16.85 -10.41
CA ARG A 37 -8.58 17.46 -11.64
C ARG A 37 -9.60 18.36 -12.34
N ALA A 38 -10.89 18.01 -12.32
CA ALA A 38 -11.97 18.85 -12.83
C ALA A 38 -12.30 20.01 -11.89
N ALA A 39 -12.10 19.91 -10.58
CA ALA A 39 -12.20 21.02 -9.64
C ALA A 39 -10.98 21.94 -9.70
N LEU A 40 -9.79 21.42 -10.05
CA LEU A 40 -8.60 22.23 -10.34
C LEU A 40 -8.73 22.91 -11.71
N PHE A 41 -9.28 22.24 -12.73
CA PHE A 41 -9.60 22.85 -14.03
C PHE A 41 -10.77 23.83 -13.96
N ALA A 42 -11.83 23.53 -13.20
CA ALA A 42 -12.97 24.42 -12.99
C ALA A 42 -12.63 25.55 -12.01
N GLY A 43 -11.70 25.37 -11.07
CA GLY A 43 -11.18 26.43 -10.21
C GLY A 43 -10.27 27.41 -10.96
N VAL A 44 -9.47 26.90 -11.91
CA VAL A 44 -8.68 27.74 -12.84
C VAL A 44 -9.58 28.42 -13.89
N LEU A 45 -10.67 27.77 -14.33
CA LEU A 45 -11.61 28.36 -15.28
C LEU A 45 -12.60 29.35 -14.63
N LEU A 46 -13.08 29.09 -13.41
CA LEU A 46 -13.92 30.04 -12.65
C LEU A 46 -13.11 31.18 -12.00
N GLY A 47 -11.81 30.98 -11.73
CA GLY A 47 -10.90 32.07 -11.37
C GLY A 47 -10.60 33.01 -12.54
N ALA A 48 -10.57 32.48 -13.77
CA ALA A 48 -10.36 33.26 -14.99
C ALA A 48 -11.62 33.99 -15.50
N LEU A 49 -12.81 33.63 -15.01
CA LEU A 49 -14.09 34.24 -15.40
C LEU A 49 -14.60 35.32 -14.42
N ALA A 50 -13.91 35.53 -13.29
CA ALA A 50 -14.24 36.56 -12.29
C ALA A 50 -13.35 37.82 -12.36
N THR A 51 -12.40 37.88 -13.29
CA THR A 51 -11.68 39.10 -13.65
C THR A 51 -11.95 39.38 -15.12
N GLY A 52 -12.59 40.51 -15.43
CA GLY A 52 -12.83 40.88 -16.83
C GLY A 52 -11.54 40.78 -17.64
N ALA A 53 -11.52 39.92 -18.66
CA ALA A 53 -10.39 39.79 -19.56
C ALA A 53 -10.20 41.11 -20.31
N GLN A 54 -9.26 41.93 -19.82
CA GLN A 54 -8.74 43.08 -20.55
C GLN A 54 -8.11 42.56 -21.86
N ALA A 55 -8.45 43.17 -22.99
CA ALA A 55 -7.81 42.86 -24.26
C ALA A 55 -6.29 43.06 -24.15
N GLN A 56 -5.51 42.01 -24.40
CA GLN A 56 -4.05 42.11 -24.32
C GLN A 56 -3.50 42.93 -25.49
N THR A 57 -2.77 44.00 -25.20
CA THR A 57 -2.10 44.83 -26.20
C THR A 57 -0.75 44.19 -26.57
N VAL A 58 -0.56 43.89 -27.86
CA VAL A 58 0.67 43.29 -28.39
C VAL A 58 1.53 44.37 -29.04
N ILE A 59 2.79 44.48 -28.61
CA ILE A 59 3.79 45.41 -29.16
C ILE A 59 4.92 44.59 -29.79
N ASN A 60 5.20 44.81 -31.08
CA ASN A 60 6.28 44.13 -31.78
C ASN A 60 7.56 44.99 -31.77
N VAL A 61 8.68 44.38 -31.37
CA VAL A 61 10.01 44.98 -31.44
C VAL A 61 10.68 44.54 -32.73
N THR A 62 10.86 45.48 -33.66
CA THR A 62 11.38 45.26 -35.02
C THR A 62 12.72 45.95 -35.26
N VAL A 63 13.13 46.87 -34.37
CA VAL A 63 14.37 47.62 -34.49
C VAL A 63 15.47 46.97 -33.64
N ALA A 64 16.59 46.64 -34.28
CA ALA A 64 17.70 45.93 -33.65
C ALA A 64 18.57 46.83 -32.74
N ASN A 65 18.89 48.04 -33.17
CA ASN A 65 19.73 48.96 -32.41
C ASN A 65 18.86 49.89 -31.57
N ASP A 66 18.91 49.73 -30.24
CA ASP A 66 18.12 50.51 -29.31
C ASP A 66 19.02 51.51 -28.58
N THR A 67 18.70 52.80 -28.69
CA THR A 67 19.42 53.89 -28.01
C THR A 67 19.08 53.98 -26.52
N GLY A 68 18.13 53.19 -26.04
CA GLY A 68 17.67 53.20 -24.67
C GLY A 68 16.79 54.41 -24.36
N THR A 69 16.66 54.71 -23.07
CA THR A 69 15.93 55.84 -22.51
C THR A 69 16.91 56.90 -22.06
N THR A 70 16.79 58.09 -22.64
CA THR A 70 17.60 59.26 -22.29
C THR A 70 17.16 59.91 -20.98
N SER A 71 17.97 60.82 -20.45
CA SER A 71 17.67 61.63 -19.26
C SER A 71 16.38 62.43 -19.35
N GLY A 72 16.01 62.86 -20.57
CA GLY A 72 14.75 63.57 -20.84
C GLY A 72 13.53 62.66 -21.00
N GLY A 73 13.68 61.35 -20.81
CA GLY A 73 12.61 60.36 -20.99
C GLY A 73 12.30 60.02 -22.46
N SER A 74 13.09 60.53 -23.42
CA SER A 74 12.99 60.12 -24.82
C SER A 74 13.56 58.71 -24.98
N THR A 75 12.79 57.83 -25.63
CA THR A 75 13.17 56.46 -25.99
C THR A 75 13.77 56.42 -27.39
N GLY A 76 14.22 55.24 -27.81
CA GLY A 76 14.42 54.95 -29.23
C GLY A 76 13.14 55.16 -30.06
N GLY A 77 13.28 55.08 -31.38
CA GLY A 77 12.16 55.20 -32.32
C GLY A 77 11.10 54.10 -32.14
N ALA A 78 9.94 54.27 -32.77
CA ALA A 78 8.88 53.25 -32.76
C ALA A 78 9.42 51.88 -33.22
N GLY A 79 9.02 50.81 -32.54
CA GLY A 79 9.51 49.45 -32.80
C GLY A 79 10.81 49.07 -32.06
N THR A 80 11.37 49.96 -31.23
CA THR A 80 12.44 49.63 -30.27
C THR A 80 11.88 49.06 -28.97
N LEU A 81 12.72 48.38 -28.19
CA LEU A 81 12.35 47.83 -26.88
C LEU A 81 12.15 48.94 -25.84
N SER A 82 12.96 49.99 -25.87
CA SER A 82 12.82 51.16 -24.99
C SER A 82 11.50 51.89 -25.22
N ALA A 83 11.04 52.03 -26.46
CA ALA A 83 9.73 52.59 -26.77
C ALA A 83 8.58 51.69 -26.27
N ALA A 84 8.70 50.36 -26.42
CA ALA A 84 7.69 49.41 -25.93
C ALA A 84 7.56 49.45 -24.40
N LEU A 85 8.68 49.48 -23.68
CA LEU A 85 8.69 49.59 -22.22
C LEU A 85 8.11 50.93 -21.74
N ALA A 86 8.38 52.02 -22.46
CA ALA A 86 7.78 53.31 -22.12
C ALA A 86 6.26 53.30 -22.27
N GLN A 87 5.74 52.64 -23.31
CA GLN A 87 4.29 52.49 -23.51
C GLN A 87 3.65 51.68 -22.36
N ILE A 88 4.30 50.62 -21.90
CA ILE A 88 3.83 49.81 -20.76
C ILE A 88 3.86 50.62 -19.46
N ASN A 89 4.92 51.38 -19.24
CA ASN A 89 5.01 52.21 -18.04
C ASN A 89 3.96 53.33 -18.07
N ALA A 90 3.57 53.85 -19.24
CA ALA A 90 2.57 54.91 -19.34
C ALA A 90 1.09 54.43 -19.18
N SER A 91 0.81 53.13 -19.03
CA SER A 91 -0.56 52.61 -19.05
C SER A 91 -1.30 52.74 -17.71
N THR A 92 -2.58 53.18 -17.75
CA THR A 92 -3.52 53.15 -16.62
C THR A 92 -4.89 52.61 -17.05
N PRO A 93 -5.48 51.60 -16.35
CA PRO A 93 -4.92 50.87 -15.21
C PRO A 93 -3.76 49.93 -15.60
N PRO A 94 -2.91 49.54 -14.64
CA PRO A 94 -1.84 48.56 -14.85
C PRO A 94 -2.33 47.21 -15.42
N GLY A 95 -1.79 46.78 -16.56
CA GLY A 95 -1.84 45.37 -17.00
C GLY A 95 -2.22 45.12 -18.46
N GLY A 96 -1.89 43.92 -18.96
CA GLY A 96 -2.37 43.41 -20.26
C GLY A 96 -1.42 43.60 -21.45
N PHE A 97 -0.09 43.69 -21.29
CA PHE A 97 0.83 43.87 -22.41
C PHE A 97 1.65 42.62 -22.74
N ILE A 98 1.82 42.36 -24.04
CA ILE A 98 2.79 41.41 -24.59
C ILE A 98 3.79 42.18 -25.47
N ILE A 99 5.09 42.06 -25.18
CA ILE A 99 6.17 42.43 -26.08
C ILE A 99 6.60 41.19 -26.86
N ASN A 100 6.60 41.25 -28.18
CA ASN A 100 7.15 40.21 -29.05
C ASN A 100 8.40 40.72 -29.76
N LEU A 101 9.53 40.04 -29.59
CA LEU A 101 10.72 40.31 -30.38
C LEU A 101 10.59 39.69 -31.77
N GLN A 102 10.96 40.45 -32.79
CA GLN A 102 11.07 39.99 -34.18
C GLN A 102 12.51 40.09 -34.71
N THR A 103 13.44 40.59 -33.88
CA THR A 103 14.86 40.75 -34.21
C THR A 103 15.71 40.67 -32.94
N ASN A 104 17.03 40.47 -33.11
CA ASN A 104 17.99 40.64 -32.02
C ASN A 104 18.10 42.13 -31.65
N VAL A 105 18.10 42.43 -30.36
CA VAL A 105 18.21 43.79 -29.82
C VAL A 105 19.59 44.01 -29.23
N THR A 106 20.25 45.11 -29.57
CA THR A 106 21.52 45.56 -28.98
C THR A 106 21.32 46.95 -28.38
N LEU A 107 21.56 47.06 -27.07
CA LEU A 107 21.41 48.29 -26.31
C LEU A 107 22.67 49.16 -26.41
N SER A 108 22.49 50.45 -26.69
CA SER A 108 23.55 51.47 -26.62
C SER A 108 23.32 52.51 -25.51
N GLY A 109 22.16 52.47 -24.85
CA GLY A 109 21.82 53.23 -23.65
C GLY A 109 20.92 52.42 -22.72
N PRO A 110 20.69 52.89 -21.49
CA PRO A 110 19.97 52.14 -20.47
C PRO A 110 18.47 52.07 -20.77
N LEU A 111 17.79 50.98 -20.39
CA LEU A 111 16.33 50.90 -20.47
C LEU A 111 15.67 51.52 -19.23
N SER A 112 14.47 52.08 -19.40
CA SER A 112 13.61 52.41 -18.25
C SER A 112 13.27 51.16 -17.44
N PRO A 113 13.18 51.24 -16.09
CA PRO A 113 12.76 50.12 -15.28
C PRO A 113 11.32 49.71 -15.60
N ILE A 114 10.98 48.45 -15.38
CA ILE A 114 9.65 47.90 -15.60
C ILE A 114 8.81 48.14 -14.33
N PHE A 115 7.80 49.01 -14.41
CA PHE A 115 6.91 49.33 -13.27
C PHE A 115 5.57 48.59 -13.31
N ASN A 116 5.21 48.05 -14.46
CA ASN A 116 3.92 47.37 -14.69
C ASN A 116 4.10 45.90 -15.10
N SER A 117 3.05 45.12 -14.90
CA SER A 117 2.99 43.73 -15.34
C SER A 117 3.05 43.61 -16.87
N VAL A 118 3.96 42.78 -17.38
CA VAL A 118 4.19 42.57 -18.82
C VAL A 118 4.65 41.14 -19.09
N THR A 119 4.27 40.60 -20.26
CA THR A 119 4.90 39.41 -20.84
C THR A 119 5.84 39.80 -21.97
N ILE A 120 7.13 39.47 -21.87
CA ILE A 120 8.14 39.67 -22.91
C ILE A 120 8.45 38.31 -23.53
N ASN A 121 8.05 38.10 -24.77
CA ASN A 121 8.36 36.90 -25.54
C ASN A 121 9.47 37.21 -26.55
N GLY A 122 10.64 36.61 -26.31
CA GLY A 122 11.82 36.78 -27.12
C GLY A 122 11.79 36.05 -28.46
N ASN A 123 10.88 35.10 -28.68
CA ASN A 123 10.80 34.29 -29.92
C ASN A 123 12.13 33.65 -30.37
N GLY A 124 13.03 33.37 -29.42
CA GLY A 124 14.37 32.81 -29.66
C GLY A 124 15.45 33.85 -29.95
N PHE A 125 15.13 35.14 -30.01
CA PHE A 125 16.09 36.22 -30.23
C PHE A 125 16.91 36.56 -28.97
N THR A 126 17.96 37.34 -29.18
CA THR A 126 18.87 37.84 -28.13
C THR A 126 18.58 39.29 -27.81
N ILE A 127 18.62 39.66 -26.53
CA ILE A 127 18.75 41.04 -26.06
C ILE A 127 20.14 41.19 -25.46
N SER A 128 20.97 42.00 -26.09
CA SER A 128 22.36 42.25 -25.71
C SER A 128 22.50 43.61 -25.03
N GLY A 129 23.10 43.65 -23.84
CA GLY A 129 23.51 44.88 -23.18
C GLY A 129 24.79 45.51 -23.74
N ASN A 130 25.38 44.89 -24.78
CA ASN A 130 26.60 45.34 -25.47
C ASN A 130 27.80 45.60 -24.54
N ASN A 131 27.92 44.85 -23.45
CA ASN A 131 28.90 45.00 -22.37
C ASN A 131 28.93 46.41 -21.75
N SER A 132 27.85 47.17 -21.87
CA SER A 132 27.80 48.57 -21.44
C SER A 132 26.58 48.87 -20.59
N GLN A 133 25.47 48.16 -20.85
CA GLN A 133 24.17 48.49 -20.28
C GLN A 133 23.59 47.30 -19.51
N ARG A 134 22.89 47.61 -18.42
CA ARG A 134 22.00 46.67 -17.77
C ARG A 134 20.78 46.46 -18.67
N ILE A 135 20.35 45.21 -18.82
CA ILE A 135 19.19 44.93 -19.68
C ILE A 135 17.90 45.32 -18.97
N PHE A 136 17.55 44.66 -17.86
CA PHE A 136 16.28 44.91 -17.16
C PHE A 136 16.47 45.26 -15.68
N MET A 137 15.66 46.21 -15.22
CA MET A 137 15.40 46.46 -13.81
C MET A 137 13.89 46.40 -13.60
N VAL A 138 13.43 45.64 -12.60
CA VAL A 138 12.00 45.37 -12.38
C VAL A 138 11.58 45.81 -10.98
N GLY A 139 10.50 46.59 -10.92
CA GLY A 139 9.91 47.07 -9.68
C GLY A 139 10.69 48.21 -9.01
N VAL A 140 10.24 48.51 -7.79
CA VAL A 140 10.69 49.61 -6.93
C VAL A 140 10.96 49.08 -5.52
N ASP A 141 11.60 49.88 -4.67
CA ASP A 141 11.75 49.53 -3.25
C ASP A 141 10.42 49.74 -2.48
N THR A 142 10.31 49.12 -1.30
CA THR A 142 9.08 49.15 -0.50
C THR A 142 8.77 50.53 0.08
N ALA A 143 9.78 51.31 0.49
CA ALA A 143 9.54 52.63 1.09
C ALA A 143 8.91 53.57 0.06
N THR A 144 9.39 53.49 -1.18
CA THR A 144 8.77 54.12 -2.32
C THR A 144 7.33 53.65 -2.52
N GLN A 145 7.09 52.34 -2.65
CA GLN A 145 5.77 51.80 -2.94
C GLN A 145 4.69 52.24 -1.93
N THR A 146 5.05 52.32 -0.66
CA THR A 146 4.13 52.67 0.43
C THR A 146 3.94 54.18 0.63
N SER A 147 4.61 55.02 -0.16
CA SER A 147 4.44 56.46 -0.08
C SER A 147 3.03 56.88 -0.51
N ALA A 148 2.40 57.78 0.25
CA ALA A 148 1.02 58.23 0.03
C ALA A 148 0.76 58.82 -1.37
N GLY A 149 1.80 59.24 -2.08
CA GLY A 149 1.74 59.76 -3.46
C GLY A 149 1.77 58.70 -4.57
N VAL A 150 2.00 57.42 -4.25
CA VAL A 150 2.03 56.30 -5.22
C VAL A 150 0.66 55.64 -5.37
N ALA A 151 -0.22 55.82 -4.39
CA ALA A 151 -1.58 55.31 -4.43
C ALA A 151 -2.32 55.87 -5.66
N GLY A 152 -2.68 54.99 -6.61
CA GLY A 152 -3.31 55.37 -7.88
C GLY A 152 -2.36 55.76 -9.01
N SER A 153 -1.04 55.57 -8.85
CA SER A 153 -0.04 55.81 -9.89
C SER A 153 0.05 54.66 -10.91
N ILE A 154 0.91 54.84 -11.94
CA ILE A 154 1.26 53.80 -12.93
C ILE A 154 2.13 52.67 -12.36
N ILE A 155 2.64 52.79 -11.13
CA ILE A 155 3.52 51.77 -10.55
C ILE A 155 2.62 50.70 -9.94
N ALA A 156 2.71 49.47 -10.46
CA ALA A 156 1.96 48.37 -9.90
C ALA A 156 2.43 48.05 -8.47
N ASP A 157 1.48 47.73 -7.59
CA ASP A 157 1.78 47.29 -6.22
C ASP A 157 2.63 46.02 -6.21
N ARG A 158 2.49 45.13 -7.20
CA ARG A 158 3.43 44.01 -7.40
C ARG A 158 3.51 43.60 -8.88
N PRO A 159 4.37 44.23 -9.70
CA PRO A 159 4.44 43.91 -11.12
C PRO A 159 4.79 42.44 -11.34
N GLN A 160 3.95 41.76 -12.13
CA GLN A 160 4.15 40.39 -12.58
C GLN A 160 4.82 40.43 -13.96
N VAL A 161 6.11 40.13 -14.01
CA VAL A 161 6.89 40.17 -15.26
C VAL A 161 7.23 38.77 -15.72
N ALA A 162 6.67 38.37 -16.86
CA ALA A 162 7.01 37.11 -17.51
C ALA A 162 7.99 37.37 -18.66
N ILE A 163 9.13 36.69 -18.70
CA ILE A 163 10.09 36.75 -19.81
C ILE A 163 10.25 35.34 -20.36
N SER A 164 10.09 35.16 -21.67
CA SER A 164 10.15 33.85 -22.30
C SER A 164 10.96 33.80 -23.58
N ASN A 165 11.51 32.62 -23.88
CA ASN A 165 12.17 32.28 -25.14
C ASN A 165 13.21 33.32 -25.59
N VAL A 166 14.14 33.71 -24.72
CA VAL A 166 15.11 34.79 -25.02
C VAL A 166 16.48 34.46 -24.47
N ILE A 167 17.52 34.94 -25.14
CA ILE A 167 18.88 35.00 -24.60
C ILE A 167 19.14 36.43 -24.11
N LEU A 168 19.43 36.61 -22.83
CA LEU A 168 19.87 37.87 -22.25
C LEU A 168 21.38 37.83 -22.13
N SER A 169 22.09 38.62 -22.93
CA SER A 169 23.55 38.49 -23.04
C SER A 169 24.30 39.81 -22.92
N ALA A 170 25.58 39.71 -22.58
CA ALA A 170 26.50 40.86 -22.53
C ALA A 170 25.94 42.06 -21.74
N GLY A 171 25.09 41.83 -20.75
CA GLY A 171 24.62 42.85 -19.83
C GLY A 171 25.76 43.33 -18.95
N LEU A 172 25.85 44.64 -18.67
CA LEU A 172 26.80 45.18 -17.70
C LEU A 172 26.07 46.07 -16.69
N ALA A 173 26.11 45.69 -15.42
CA ALA A 173 25.74 46.57 -14.32
C ALA A 173 27.00 47.14 -13.68
N GLN A 174 27.38 48.37 -14.04
CA GLN A 174 28.57 49.04 -13.48
C GLN A 174 28.16 50.10 -12.47
N GLY A 175 28.60 50.01 -11.22
CA GLY A 175 28.36 51.03 -10.19
C GLY A 175 29.08 52.35 -10.45
N GLY A 176 28.58 53.43 -9.84
CA GLY A 176 29.11 54.79 -10.01
C GLY A 176 30.54 54.96 -9.53
N GLY A 177 31.44 55.43 -10.41
CA GLY A 177 32.89 55.48 -10.14
C GLY A 177 33.57 56.85 -9.98
N ASN A 178 32.89 57.97 -10.24
CA ASN A 178 33.51 59.31 -10.16
C ASN A 178 33.23 60.06 -8.84
N GLY A 179 32.58 59.38 -7.89
CA GLY A 179 32.23 59.92 -6.57
C GLY A 179 33.31 59.66 -5.52
N ALA A 180 33.02 60.04 -4.27
CA ALA A 180 33.86 59.66 -3.14
C ALA A 180 33.81 58.15 -2.93
N GLY A 181 32.76 57.61 -2.29
CA GLY A 181 32.53 56.16 -2.22
C GLY A 181 32.02 55.59 -3.54
N GLY A 182 32.55 54.42 -3.94
CA GLY A 182 32.10 53.71 -5.14
C GLY A 182 30.70 53.10 -4.99
N GLY A 183 29.87 53.20 -6.03
CA GLY A 183 28.53 52.58 -6.04
C GLY A 183 28.54 51.09 -6.37
N MET A 184 27.45 50.38 -6.07
CA MET A 184 27.31 48.95 -6.38
C MET A 184 27.04 48.70 -7.86
N GLY A 185 27.62 47.65 -8.43
CA GLY A 185 27.18 47.06 -9.70
C GLY A 185 26.41 45.77 -9.43
N ALA A 186 25.15 45.66 -9.87
CA ALA A 186 24.34 44.48 -9.57
C ALA A 186 23.41 44.06 -10.70
N GLY A 187 23.39 42.76 -11.07
CA GLY A 187 22.43 42.19 -12.02
C GLY A 187 22.60 42.72 -13.44
N GLY A 188 23.66 42.32 -14.14
CA GLY A 188 23.99 42.82 -15.49
C GLY A 188 22.89 42.58 -16.52
N ALA A 189 22.18 41.46 -16.43
CA ALA A 189 20.98 41.22 -17.24
C ALA A 189 19.71 41.64 -16.51
N LEU A 190 19.54 41.22 -15.26
CA LEU A 190 18.28 41.38 -14.55
C LEU A 190 18.49 41.81 -13.10
N PHE A 191 17.84 42.89 -12.71
CA PHE A 191 17.73 43.30 -11.31
C PHE A 191 16.27 43.32 -10.88
N VAL A 192 15.95 42.55 -9.84
CA VAL A 192 14.59 42.40 -9.31
C VAL A 192 14.50 43.08 -7.95
N ASN A 193 13.66 44.11 -7.84
CA ASN A 193 13.47 44.88 -6.63
C ASN A 193 12.41 44.25 -5.68
N GLN A 194 12.23 44.84 -4.49
CA GLN A 194 11.44 44.28 -3.38
C GLN A 194 9.94 44.09 -3.72
N SER A 195 9.40 44.88 -4.64
CA SER A 195 7.99 44.80 -5.02
C SER A 195 7.68 43.87 -6.20
N ALA A 196 8.66 43.22 -6.82
CA ALA A 196 8.46 42.54 -8.10
C ALA A 196 8.42 41.01 -8.02
N ASP A 197 7.61 40.40 -8.89
CA ASP A 197 7.60 38.96 -9.13
C ASP A 197 7.96 38.68 -10.60
N VAL A 198 9.06 37.95 -10.81
CA VAL A 198 9.56 37.64 -12.16
C VAL A 198 9.47 36.15 -12.44
N THR A 199 8.88 35.80 -13.59
CA THR A 199 8.86 34.43 -14.11
C THR A 199 9.63 34.36 -15.43
N LEU A 200 10.66 33.53 -15.48
CA LEU A 200 11.45 33.25 -16.68
C LEU A 200 11.01 31.91 -17.27
N SER A 201 10.84 31.79 -18.58
CA SER A 201 10.52 30.53 -19.25
C SER A 201 11.34 30.35 -20.53
N ASN A 202 12.21 29.33 -20.60
CA ASN A 202 13.11 29.18 -21.76
C ASN A 202 14.10 30.36 -21.93
N VAL A 203 14.68 30.85 -20.83
CA VAL A 203 15.58 32.02 -20.82
C VAL A 203 17.01 31.59 -20.53
N SER A 204 17.97 32.07 -21.33
CA SER A 204 19.40 31.88 -21.05
C SER A 204 20.10 33.21 -20.78
N PHE A 205 21.03 33.20 -19.83
CA PHE A 205 21.92 34.31 -19.50
C PHE A 205 23.33 33.98 -19.97
N ALA A 206 23.91 34.83 -20.83
CA ALA A 206 25.25 34.59 -21.39
C ALA A 206 26.16 35.82 -21.26
N ASN A 207 27.34 35.66 -20.63
CA ASN A 207 28.37 36.69 -20.54
C ASN A 207 27.90 38.00 -19.87
N ASN A 208 27.04 37.90 -18.86
CA ASN A 208 26.52 39.05 -18.14
C ASN A 208 27.41 39.41 -16.95
N ASN A 209 27.67 40.70 -16.78
CA ASN A 209 28.72 41.20 -15.92
C ASN A 209 28.18 42.21 -14.90
N ALA A 210 28.75 42.21 -13.70
CA ALA A 210 28.51 43.24 -12.70
C ALA A 210 29.83 43.78 -12.14
N LYS A 211 29.98 45.10 -12.09
CA LYS A 211 31.22 45.75 -11.65
C LYS A 211 30.93 46.85 -10.64
N GLY A 212 31.54 46.78 -9.47
CA GLY A 212 31.50 47.87 -8.51
C GLY A 212 32.17 49.15 -9.04
N GLY A 213 31.67 50.29 -8.60
CA GLY A 213 32.23 51.59 -8.94
C GLY A 213 33.57 51.83 -8.24
N ASN A 214 34.54 52.38 -8.95
CA ASN A 214 35.80 52.77 -8.36
C ASN A 214 35.63 53.99 -7.46
N ALA A 215 36.45 54.11 -6.42
CA ALA A 215 36.51 55.29 -5.59
C ALA A 215 37.47 56.32 -6.22
N THR A 216 37.21 57.62 -6.00
CA THR A 216 38.17 58.68 -6.38
C THR A 216 38.95 59.17 -5.17
N THR A 217 40.00 59.96 -5.37
CA THR A 217 40.77 60.57 -4.25
C THR A 217 40.12 61.83 -3.67
N ASN A 218 38.97 62.28 -4.20
CA ASN A 218 38.36 63.55 -3.83
C ASN A 218 37.35 63.38 -2.68
N THR A 219 37.65 63.96 -1.52
CA THR A 219 36.86 63.88 -0.27
C THR A 219 35.68 64.86 -0.22
N PHE A 220 35.45 65.68 -1.24
CA PHE A 220 34.31 66.62 -1.26
C PHE A 220 33.16 66.14 -2.15
N ARG A 221 33.36 65.04 -2.88
CA ARG A 221 32.37 64.48 -3.82
C ARG A 221 31.28 63.68 -3.13
N GLY A 222 30.09 63.70 -3.70
CA GLY A 222 29.04 62.75 -3.34
C GLY A 222 29.44 61.32 -3.71
N GLY A 223 28.82 60.32 -3.08
CA GLY A 223 29.02 58.92 -3.41
C GLY A 223 28.41 58.53 -4.75
N GLY A 224 28.92 57.47 -5.37
CA GLY A 224 28.33 56.86 -6.57
C GLY A 224 27.05 56.08 -6.24
N GLY A 225 26.10 56.04 -7.17
CA GLY A 225 24.88 55.23 -7.07
C GLY A 225 24.98 53.89 -7.81
N LEU A 226 23.85 53.20 -7.96
CA LEU A 226 23.68 51.88 -8.59
C LEU A 226 23.83 51.91 -10.13
N GLY A 227 24.79 52.68 -10.64
CA GLY A 227 25.02 52.94 -12.07
C GLY A 227 25.34 54.40 -12.40
N GLY A 228 25.01 55.32 -11.51
CA GLY A 228 25.27 56.75 -11.65
C GLY A 228 26.50 57.24 -10.89
N SER A 229 27.28 58.14 -11.47
CA SER A 229 28.48 58.66 -10.81
C SER A 229 28.18 59.75 -9.77
N GLY A 230 28.90 59.76 -8.64
CA GLY A 230 28.85 60.88 -7.70
C GLY A 230 29.56 62.10 -8.28
N GLY A 231 28.98 63.29 -8.16
CA GLY A 231 29.61 64.52 -8.65
C GLY A 231 30.06 65.45 -7.54
N GLY A 232 30.22 66.74 -7.89
CA GLY A 232 30.90 67.76 -7.09
C GLY A 232 30.57 67.73 -5.60
N SER A 233 29.30 67.93 -5.21
CA SER A 233 28.85 67.85 -3.82
C SER A 233 27.60 66.99 -3.60
N GLY A 234 26.88 66.54 -4.64
CA GLY A 234 25.73 65.65 -4.50
C GLY A 234 25.99 64.21 -4.95
N GLY A 235 25.22 63.27 -4.40
CA GLY A 235 25.32 61.85 -4.70
C GLY A 235 24.77 61.47 -6.08
N GLY A 236 25.31 60.40 -6.67
CA GLY A 236 24.84 59.80 -7.92
C GLY A 236 23.58 58.95 -7.74
N GLY A 237 22.77 58.78 -8.81
CA GLY A 237 21.56 57.95 -8.82
C GLY A 237 21.77 56.56 -9.44
N ILE A 238 20.68 55.88 -9.81
CA ILE A 238 20.72 54.51 -10.39
C ILE A 238 21.38 54.49 -11.78
N PHE A 239 21.15 55.46 -12.67
CA PHE A 239 21.82 55.55 -13.99
C PHE A 239 22.32 56.96 -14.31
N GLY A 240 22.29 57.89 -13.34
CA GLY A 240 22.56 59.33 -13.54
C GLY A 240 23.62 59.92 -12.60
N GLY A 241 24.35 60.92 -13.09
CA GLY A 241 25.39 61.65 -12.34
C GLY A 241 24.83 62.64 -11.31
N GLY A 242 25.52 62.83 -10.19
CA GLY A 242 25.17 63.81 -9.16
C GLY A 242 25.65 65.23 -9.49
N GLY A 243 24.78 66.24 -9.38
CA GLY A 243 25.16 67.66 -9.35
C GLY A 243 25.25 68.20 -7.91
N PRO A 244 25.42 69.51 -7.68
CA PRO A 244 25.42 70.08 -6.33
C PRO A 244 24.19 69.70 -5.49
N GLY A 245 23.02 69.54 -6.10
CA GLY A 245 21.75 69.16 -5.44
C GLY A 245 21.36 67.68 -5.50
N GLY A 246 22.27 66.76 -5.81
CA GLY A 246 21.98 65.32 -5.96
C GLY A 246 21.48 64.92 -7.36
N GLY A 247 21.52 63.63 -7.68
CA GLY A 247 21.16 63.06 -9.00
C GLY A 247 19.91 62.16 -8.97
N GLY A 248 19.11 62.21 -10.05
CA GLY A 248 17.96 61.33 -10.30
C GLY A 248 18.32 60.05 -11.09
N ILE A 249 17.31 59.25 -11.45
CA ILE A 249 17.49 57.92 -12.06
C ILE A 249 18.26 57.97 -13.39
N PHE A 250 18.10 59.01 -14.23
CA PHE A 250 18.80 59.15 -15.52
C PHE A 250 19.53 60.50 -15.72
N GLY A 251 19.80 61.28 -14.66
CA GLY A 251 20.34 62.65 -14.79
C GLY A 251 21.78 62.76 -15.34
N GLY A 252 22.07 63.75 -16.19
CA GLY A 252 23.40 64.02 -16.75
C GLY A 252 24.09 65.23 -16.12
N SER A 253 25.43 65.21 -16.07
CA SER A 253 26.25 66.29 -15.50
C SER A 253 26.60 67.36 -16.53
N VAL A 254 25.82 68.44 -16.61
CA VAL A 254 26.34 69.76 -17.00
C VAL A 254 25.55 70.86 -16.31
N ALA A 255 26.26 71.90 -15.88
CA ALA A 255 25.83 72.92 -14.93
C ALA A 255 24.49 73.62 -15.25
N ALA A 256 23.52 73.46 -14.34
CA ALA A 256 22.50 74.42 -13.87
C ALA A 256 21.13 73.74 -13.64
N ALA A 257 20.62 73.93 -12.42
CA ALA A 257 19.23 73.73 -11.96
C ALA A 257 18.46 72.49 -12.47
N GLY A 258 18.50 71.42 -11.66
CA GLY A 258 17.32 70.62 -11.28
C GLY A 258 16.49 69.95 -12.39
N GLY A 259 16.99 68.85 -12.95
CA GLY A 259 16.16 67.89 -13.70
C GLY A 259 16.15 66.55 -12.97
N GLY A 260 15.16 66.33 -12.10
CA GLY A 260 14.99 65.08 -11.35
C GLY A 260 13.59 64.52 -11.53
N GLY A 261 13.42 63.59 -12.47
CA GLY A 261 12.15 62.88 -12.70
C GLY A 261 11.98 62.43 -14.15
N TYR A 262 11.28 61.31 -14.36
CA TYR A 262 11.16 60.51 -15.60
C TYR A 262 10.78 61.22 -16.92
N SER A 263 10.55 62.54 -16.92
CA SER A 263 10.02 63.23 -18.09
C SER A 263 10.22 64.75 -18.09
N GLY A 264 11.21 65.29 -17.37
CA GLY A 264 11.42 66.75 -17.27
C GLY A 264 12.82 67.18 -17.69
N ALA A 265 12.96 67.76 -18.88
CA ALA A 265 14.17 68.51 -19.24
C ALA A 265 14.08 69.92 -18.64
N GLY A 266 14.97 70.23 -17.68
CA GLY A 266 15.24 71.60 -17.30
C GLY A 266 16.01 72.28 -18.43
N GLY A 267 15.30 73.02 -19.28
CA GLY A 267 15.94 73.94 -20.21
C GLY A 267 16.46 75.16 -19.48
N ASN A 268 17.58 75.72 -19.93
CA ASN A 268 18.11 76.98 -19.44
C ASN A 268 17.08 78.11 -19.70
N GLY A 269 16.26 78.44 -18.69
CA GLY A 269 15.39 79.63 -18.71
C GLY A 269 13.98 79.48 -19.31
N THR A 270 13.42 78.28 -19.49
CA THR A 270 12.01 78.10 -19.93
C THR A 270 11.26 77.02 -19.13
N ASN A 271 9.93 77.15 -19.04
CA ASN A 271 9.04 76.17 -18.41
C ASN A 271 9.21 74.79 -19.08
N GLY A 272 9.46 73.75 -18.29
CA GLY A 272 9.62 72.39 -18.82
C GLY A 272 8.32 71.85 -19.43
N THR A 273 8.42 71.22 -20.60
CA THR A 273 7.34 70.45 -21.22
C THR A 273 7.16 69.11 -20.50
N ALA A 274 5.92 68.63 -20.37
CA ALA A 274 5.67 67.28 -19.88
C ALA A 274 6.20 66.25 -20.90
N GLY A 275 7.13 65.39 -20.49
CA GLY A 275 7.63 64.30 -21.34
C GLY A 275 6.68 63.09 -21.37
N LEU A 276 6.96 62.17 -22.31
CA LEU A 276 6.12 61.02 -22.69
C LEU A 276 5.84 59.99 -21.56
N LEU A 277 6.69 59.96 -20.53
CA LEU A 277 6.69 59.02 -19.40
C LEU A 277 6.09 59.60 -18.11
N SER A 278 5.33 60.70 -18.20
CA SER A 278 4.67 61.30 -17.03
C SER A 278 3.73 60.31 -16.36
N ILE A 279 3.91 60.06 -15.05
CA ILE A 279 3.02 59.23 -14.24
C ILE A 279 1.62 59.89 -14.24
N ALA A 280 0.61 59.22 -14.79
CA ALA A 280 -0.76 59.73 -14.78
C ALA A 280 -1.22 60.00 -13.33
N GLY A 281 -1.66 61.24 -13.06
CA GLY A 281 -2.01 61.73 -11.71
C GLY A 281 -0.92 62.53 -10.98
N LEU A 282 0.32 62.56 -11.49
CA LEU A 282 1.45 63.30 -10.90
C LEU A 282 2.00 64.40 -11.85
N ASN A 283 1.13 65.06 -12.62
CA ASN A 283 1.56 66.12 -13.54
C ASN A 283 1.97 67.38 -12.78
N GLY A 284 3.23 67.81 -12.93
CA GLY A 284 3.72 69.10 -12.44
C GLY A 284 4.75 69.68 -13.38
N ALA A 285 4.61 70.96 -13.73
CA ALA A 285 5.65 71.71 -14.42
C ALA A 285 6.87 71.89 -13.49
N GLY A 286 8.08 71.80 -14.05
CA GLY A 286 9.30 72.13 -13.32
C GLY A 286 9.30 73.60 -12.87
N GLY A 287 9.84 73.89 -11.68
CA GLY A 287 10.00 75.26 -11.21
C GLY A 287 10.97 76.06 -12.08
N ALA A 288 10.76 77.37 -12.20
CA ALA A 288 11.62 78.25 -12.99
C ALA A 288 13.04 78.33 -12.40
N GLY A 289 14.06 78.34 -13.27
CA GLY A 289 15.45 78.58 -12.87
C GLY A 289 15.69 79.98 -12.32
N PHE A 290 16.74 80.11 -11.48
CA PHE A 290 17.33 81.34 -10.91
C PHE A 290 16.42 82.59 -10.84
N GLY A 291 15.87 82.85 -9.64
CA GLY A 291 15.35 84.20 -9.28
C GLY A 291 13.88 84.30 -8.87
N GLY A 292 13.11 83.20 -8.86
CA GLY A 292 11.72 83.21 -8.41
C GLY A 292 11.43 82.09 -7.43
N GLY A 293 11.09 82.43 -6.19
CA GLY A 293 10.75 81.46 -5.13
C GLY A 293 9.35 80.87 -5.30
N THR A 294 9.14 80.01 -6.29
CA THR A 294 7.91 79.21 -6.40
C THR A 294 8.18 77.73 -6.13
N THR A 295 7.19 77.06 -5.52
CA THR A 295 7.18 75.62 -5.24
C THR A 295 7.30 74.82 -6.54
N GLY A 296 8.27 73.92 -6.61
CA GLY A 296 8.39 72.99 -7.74
C GLY A 296 7.21 72.02 -7.81
N GLY A 297 6.79 71.62 -9.01
CA GLY A 297 5.75 70.62 -9.21
C GLY A 297 6.11 69.24 -8.63
N ALA A 298 5.13 68.33 -8.58
CA ALA A 298 5.24 67.00 -7.96
C ALA A 298 6.45 66.15 -8.42
N ASN A 299 7.01 66.43 -9.60
CA ASN A 299 8.14 65.72 -10.21
C ASN A 299 9.37 66.63 -10.46
N GLY A 300 9.49 67.80 -9.83
CA GLY A 300 10.59 68.73 -10.09
C GLY A 300 11.13 69.38 -8.82
N GLY A 301 12.41 69.13 -8.50
CA GLY A 301 13.12 69.86 -7.46
C GLY A 301 13.44 71.28 -7.92
N GLY A 302 13.02 72.30 -7.16
CA GLY A 302 13.48 73.67 -7.37
C GLY A 302 14.95 73.80 -6.98
N GLY A 303 15.79 74.25 -7.91
CA GLY A 303 17.20 74.53 -7.61
C GLY A 303 17.35 75.74 -6.69
N GLY A 304 17.81 75.52 -5.46
CA GLY A 304 18.30 76.61 -4.60
C GLY A 304 19.64 77.12 -5.11
N GLY A 305 19.72 78.38 -5.49
CA GLY A 305 21.01 79.05 -5.73
C GLY A 305 21.82 79.17 -4.45
N ILE A 306 23.13 79.42 -4.61
CA ILE A 306 24.05 79.68 -3.50
C ILE A 306 23.53 80.90 -2.72
N GLY A 307 23.09 80.70 -1.48
CA GLY A 307 22.69 81.78 -0.56
C GLY A 307 21.21 82.12 -0.44
N ASN A 308 20.27 81.34 -1.03
CA ASN A 308 18.83 81.55 -0.80
C ASN A 308 18.05 80.27 -0.50
N ALA A 309 16.97 80.40 0.27
CA ALA A 309 16.15 79.30 0.77
C ALA A 309 15.64 78.40 -0.38
N GLY A 310 15.93 77.10 -0.29
CA GLY A 310 15.50 76.10 -1.26
C GLY A 310 13.98 75.93 -1.26
N GLY A 311 13.38 75.96 -2.45
CA GLY A 311 11.98 75.57 -2.62
C GLY A 311 11.82 74.08 -2.42
N GLY A 312 10.90 73.67 -1.54
CA GLY A 312 10.53 72.26 -1.38
C GLY A 312 9.99 71.69 -2.70
N GLY A 313 10.59 70.59 -3.16
CA GLY A 313 10.00 69.74 -4.21
C GLY A 313 8.87 68.90 -3.62
N GLY A 314 7.93 68.47 -4.48
CA GLY A 314 6.72 67.75 -4.09
C GLY A 314 6.95 66.48 -3.25
N PHE A 315 5.87 66.10 -2.53
CA PHE A 315 5.74 65.12 -1.44
C PHE A 315 6.74 65.30 -0.28
N GLY A 316 6.31 66.10 0.71
CA GLY A 316 7.03 66.29 1.98
C GLY A 316 7.60 67.70 2.20
N GLY A 317 6.85 68.75 1.84
CA GLY A 317 7.28 70.13 2.03
C GLY A 317 6.98 70.68 3.42
N ALA A 318 8.03 71.12 4.14
CA ALA A 318 8.07 72.33 4.98
C ALA A 318 9.54 72.69 5.27
N SER A 319 9.98 73.94 5.45
CA SER A 319 9.58 75.28 4.97
C SER A 319 10.77 76.24 5.21
N SER A 320 10.77 77.36 4.49
CA SER A 320 11.36 78.68 4.78
C SER A 320 12.65 78.82 5.63
N SER A 321 13.66 79.47 5.02
CA SER A 321 14.71 80.31 5.64
C SER A 321 15.34 79.79 6.95
N GLY A 322 16.52 79.18 6.82
CA GLY A 322 17.46 78.95 7.94
C GLY A 322 17.54 77.52 8.46
N SER A 323 16.63 76.62 8.07
CA SER A 323 16.58 75.22 8.53
C SER A 323 16.91 74.20 7.43
N THR A 324 17.36 73.03 7.88
CA THR A 324 17.74 71.80 7.17
C THR A 324 16.90 71.50 5.91
N GLY A 325 17.55 71.06 4.82
CA GLY A 325 16.87 70.68 3.58
C GLY A 325 15.88 69.52 3.77
N GLY A 326 14.67 69.66 3.21
CA GLY A 326 13.64 68.62 3.25
C GLY A 326 14.03 67.35 2.48
N ALA A 327 13.33 66.24 2.76
CA ALA A 327 13.49 64.99 2.03
C ALA A 327 13.04 65.13 0.56
N GLY A 328 13.80 64.60 -0.38
CA GLY A 328 13.46 64.62 -1.80
C GLY A 328 12.48 63.51 -2.20
N GLY A 329 11.55 63.82 -3.11
CA GLY A 329 10.56 62.88 -3.68
C GLY A 329 11.13 61.88 -4.68
N PHE A 330 10.28 61.35 -5.58
CA PHE A 330 10.59 60.39 -6.66
C PHE A 330 11.61 60.94 -7.68
N GLY A 331 12.88 61.04 -7.29
CA GLY A 331 13.99 61.44 -8.17
C GLY A 331 14.67 62.76 -7.84
N GLY A 332 14.39 63.38 -6.69
CA GLY A 332 15.08 64.60 -6.23
C GLY A 332 16.01 64.35 -5.05
N GLY A 333 17.21 64.94 -5.08
CA GLY A 333 18.03 65.16 -3.88
C GLY A 333 17.60 66.44 -3.17
N GLY A 334 17.74 66.49 -1.84
CA GLY A 334 17.51 67.71 -1.08
C GLY A 334 18.49 68.83 -1.46
N GLY A 335 18.04 70.09 -1.40
CA GLY A 335 18.83 71.25 -1.82
C GLY A 335 20.13 71.46 -1.04
N THR A 336 21.03 72.27 -1.61
CA THR A 336 22.34 72.64 -1.05
C THR A 336 22.21 73.76 0.00
N GLY A 337 22.05 73.41 1.27
CA GLY A 337 22.15 74.36 2.38
C GLY A 337 23.57 74.45 2.95
N LEU A 338 23.99 75.64 3.40
CA LEU A 338 25.24 75.83 4.16
C LEU A 338 25.23 75.08 5.52
N ASN A 339 24.03 74.75 6.03
CA ASN A 339 23.80 74.08 7.32
C ASN A 339 23.40 72.59 7.22
N GLY A 340 23.48 71.98 6.03
CA GLY A 340 23.24 70.54 5.84
C GLY A 340 22.38 70.21 4.61
N GLY A 341 22.65 69.04 4.01
CA GLY A 341 21.94 68.52 2.82
C GLY A 341 20.73 67.67 3.18
N GLY A 342 19.65 67.77 2.40
CA GLY A 342 18.46 66.92 2.58
C GLY A 342 18.67 65.50 2.04
N GLY A 343 17.99 64.53 2.65
CA GLY A 343 18.02 63.12 2.22
C GLY A 343 17.35 62.92 0.84
N GLY A 344 17.88 61.98 0.05
CA GLY A 344 17.30 61.56 -1.21
C GLY A 344 16.30 60.42 -1.02
N GLY A 345 15.16 60.45 -1.72
CA GLY A 345 14.28 59.29 -1.92
C GLY A 345 14.95 58.26 -2.85
N PHE A 346 14.41 57.99 -4.03
CA PHE A 346 15.11 57.21 -5.07
C PHE A 346 16.36 57.85 -5.70
N GLY A 347 16.78 59.02 -5.20
CA GLY A 347 17.88 59.81 -5.72
C GLY A 347 19.08 59.84 -4.78
N GLY A 348 20.16 60.45 -5.26
CA GLY A 348 21.34 60.75 -4.45
C GLY A 348 21.06 61.82 -3.39
N GLY A 349 21.79 61.77 -2.28
CA GLY A 349 21.74 62.77 -1.21
C GLY A 349 22.27 64.14 -1.65
N GLY A 350 21.68 65.20 -1.08
CA GLY A 350 22.08 66.59 -1.33
C GLY A 350 23.44 66.96 -0.72
N GLY A 351 24.14 67.91 -1.34
CA GLY A 351 25.47 68.32 -0.91
C GLY A 351 25.53 69.41 0.15
N GLY A 352 26.45 69.27 1.11
CA GLY A 352 26.95 70.33 1.98
C GLY A 352 28.45 70.49 1.76
N PHE A 353 28.92 71.71 1.44
CA PHE A 353 30.36 71.99 1.25
C PHE A 353 31.12 72.12 2.58
N SER A 354 30.41 72.47 3.65
CA SER A 354 30.94 72.75 5.00
C SER A 354 30.10 72.15 6.15
N GLY A 355 29.03 71.40 5.83
CA GLY A 355 28.09 70.82 6.79
C GLY A 355 27.69 69.39 6.42
N PRO A 356 26.94 68.68 7.29
CA PRO A 356 26.62 67.26 7.08
C PRO A 356 25.87 67.03 5.76
N GLY A 357 26.36 66.09 4.96
CA GLY A 357 25.76 65.69 3.69
C GLY A 357 24.45 64.91 3.90
N GLY A 358 23.52 65.03 2.95
CA GLY A 358 22.28 64.26 2.98
C GLY A 358 22.52 62.77 2.68
N ALA A 359 21.75 61.89 3.31
CA ALA A 359 21.77 60.46 2.98
C ALA A 359 21.17 60.20 1.59
N GLY A 360 21.71 59.23 0.84
CA GLY A 360 21.08 58.71 -0.37
C GLY A 360 19.98 57.71 -0.03
N GLY A 361 18.97 57.54 -0.90
CA GLY A 361 18.02 56.44 -0.77
C GLY A 361 18.30 55.33 -1.78
N PHE A 362 17.28 54.54 -2.18
CA PHE A 362 17.53 53.31 -2.94
C PHE A 362 18.26 53.59 -4.27
N GLY A 363 19.45 53.02 -4.42
CA GLY A 363 20.33 53.20 -5.56
C GLY A 363 21.08 54.53 -5.60
N GLY A 364 20.90 55.40 -4.60
CA GLY A 364 21.48 56.74 -4.52
C GLY A 364 22.70 56.82 -3.59
N GLY A 365 23.75 57.52 -4.02
CA GLY A 365 24.92 57.82 -3.21
C GLY A 365 24.68 58.94 -2.20
N GLY A 366 25.49 58.99 -1.14
CA GLY A 366 25.43 60.04 -0.12
C GLY A 366 25.99 61.38 -0.60
N GLY A 367 25.54 62.49 0.02
CA GLY A 367 26.03 63.84 -0.27
C GLY A 367 27.47 64.06 0.23
N GLY A 368 28.23 64.94 -0.43
CA GLY A 368 29.68 65.11 -0.25
C GLY A 368 30.16 65.45 1.16
N GLY A 369 29.34 66.12 1.97
CA GLY A 369 29.63 66.46 3.38
C GLY A 369 29.55 65.28 4.37
N GLY A 370 29.73 64.04 3.93
CA GLY A 370 29.70 62.84 4.78
C GLY A 370 28.33 62.16 4.88
N GLY A 371 27.43 62.38 3.92
CA GLY A 371 26.14 61.67 3.88
C GLY A 371 26.32 60.17 3.63
N ALA A 372 25.50 59.35 4.29
CA ALA A 372 25.48 57.90 4.06
C ALA A 372 24.89 57.57 2.69
N GLY A 373 25.41 56.53 2.02
CA GLY A 373 24.79 55.98 0.82
C GLY A 373 23.55 55.16 1.15
N GLY A 374 22.57 55.13 0.25
CA GLY A 374 21.43 54.21 0.35
C GLY A 374 21.78 52.84 -0.26
N PHE A 375 20.81 51.94 -0.38
CA PHE A 375 21.04 50.60 -0.98
C PHE A 375 21.74 50.72 -2.34
N GLY A 376 22.92 50.12 -2.51
CA GLY A 376 23.72 50.22 -3.73
C GLY A 376 24.50 51.52 -3.92
N GLY A 377 24.38 52.49 -3.00
CA GLY A 377 25.05 53.78 -3.05
C GLY A 377 26.29 53.86 -2.15
N GLY A 378 27.35 54.49 -2.65
CA GLY A 378 28.55 54.82 -1.88
C GLY A 378 28.32 56.00 -0.93
N GLY A 379 29.16 56.08 0.11
CA GLY A 379 29.18 57.18 1.05
C GLY A 379 29.78 58.46 0.45
N GLY A 380 29.36 59.62 0.98
CA GLY A 380 29.94 60.90 0.63
C GLY A 380 31.35 61.10 1.19
N GLY A 381 32.17 61.91 0.51
CA GLY A 381 33.60 62.02 0.77
C GLY A 381 33.99 62.57 2.14
N GLY A 382 33.10 63.27 2.84
CA GLY A 382 33.29 63.71 4.22
C GLY A 382 33.30 62.60 5.28
N GLY A 383 33.38 61.33 4.89
CA GLY A 383 33.39 60.18 5.81
C GLY A 383 32.07 59.44 5.95
N GLY A 384 31.18 59.55 4.95
CA GLY A 384 29.88 58.87 4.97
C GLY A 384 30.02 57.36 4.83
N ALA A 385 29.16 56.60 5.52
CA ALA A 385 29.09 55.16 5.34
C ALA A 385 28.49 54.79 3.97
N GLY A 386 28.97 53.72 3.35
CA GLY A 386 28.33 53.12 2.17
C GLY A 386 27.06 52.37 2.56
N GLY A 387 26.06 52.35 1.67
CA GLY A 387 24.93 51.43 1.80
C GLY A 387 25.28 50.04 1.28
N PHE A 388 24.31 49.12 1.21
CA PHE A 388 24.55 47.74 0.73
C PHE A 388 25.30 47.74 -0.61
N GLY A 389 26.48 47.11 -0.69
CA GLY A 389 27.35 47.11 -1.87
C GLY A 389 28.03 48.43 -2.21
N GLY A 390 27.86 49.50 -1.43
CA GLY A 390 28.51 50.79 -1.61
C GLY A 390 29.79 50.93 -0.77
N GLY A 391 30.81 51.57 -1.33
CA GLY A 391 32.05 51.88 -0.63
C GLY A 391 31.91 53.08 0.31
N GLY A 392 32.69 53.09 1.39
CA GLY A 392 32.73 54.18 2.37
C GLY A 392 33.49 55.43 1.90
N GLY A 393 33.17 56.57 2.48
CA GLY A 393 33.88 57.84 2.25
C GLY A 393 35.12 58.01 3.13
N GLY A 394 36.09 58.79 2.66
CA GLY A 394 37.44 58.92 3.21
C GLY A 394 37.79 60.28 3.80
N GLY A 395 36.85 60.97 4.44
CA GLY A 395 37.06 62.31 4.96
C GLY A 395 37.92 62.35 6.23
N GLY A 396 37.77 63.41 7.03
CA GLY A 396 38.41 63.49 8.35
C GLY A 396 38.03 62.32 9.29
N THR A 397 36.88 61.68 9.05
CA THR A 397 36.46 60.40 9.65
C THR A 397 36.35 59.32 8.59
N VAL A 398 36.79 58.10 8.91
CA VAL A 398 36.70 56.94 8.00
C VAL A 398 35.28 56.40 7.99
N GLY A 399 34.61 56.47 6.83
CA GLY A 399 33.30 55.86 6.63
C GLY A 399 33.43 54.37 6.35
N ALA A 400 32.62 53.55 7.02
CA ALA A 400 32.55 52.12 6.74
C ALA A 400 31.93 51.86 5.36
N GLY A 401 32.42 50.84 4.65
CA GLY A 401 31.74 50.27 3.50
C GLY A 401 30.47 49.54 3.94
N GLY A 402 29.46 49.49 3.09
CA GLY A 402 28.36 48.55 3.30
C GLY A 402 28.80 47.13 2.95
N PHE A 403 27.90 46.15 3.11
CA PHE A 403 28.20 44.76 2.74
C PHE A 403 28.76 44.65 1.31
N GLY A 404 29.95 44.07 1.17
CA GLY A 404 30.63 43.92 -0.12
C GLY A 404 31.21 45.23 -0.70
N GLY A 405 31.04 46.38 -0.05
CA GLY A 405 31.78 47.61 -0.33
C GLY A 405 33.07 47.68 0.49
N GLY A 406 34.07 48.39 -0.02
CA GLY A 406 35.30 48.66 0.70
C GLY A 406 35.12 49.79 1.71
N ASP A 407 35.82 49.71 2.84
CA ASP A 407 35.90 50.80 3.81
C ASP A 407 36.66 52.00 3.23
N GLY A 408 36.31 53.20 3.68
CA GLY A 408 37.15 54.37 3.49
C GLY A 408 38.47 54.26 4.26
N ALA A 409 39.34 55.22 4.05
CA ALA A 409 40.56 55.47 4.80
C ALA A 409 40.75 56.99 4.93
N SER A 410 41.66 57.45 5.79
CA SER A 410 41.93 58.88 5.92
C SER A 410 42.45 59.46 4.60
N GLY A 411 41.65 60.31 3.95
CA GLY A 411 41.95 60.88 2.63
C GLY A 411 41.70 59.94 1.44
N GLY A 412 41.10 58.76 1.67
CA GLY A 412 40.91 57.71 0.66
C GLY A 412 39.54 57.05 0.74
N ASN A 413 38.91 56.82 -0.40
CA ASN A 413 37.54 56.30 -0.43
C ASN A 413 37.52 54.81 -0.77
N GLY A 414 36.49 54.11 -0.31
CA GLY A 414 36.28 52.70 -0.59
C GLY A 414 35.59 52.45 -1.94
N GLY A 415 35.95 51.36 -2.59
CA GLY A 415 35.30 50.90 -3.84
C GLY A 415 33.96 50.22 -3.59
N GLY A 416 33.05 50.26 -4.57
CA GLY A 416 31.77 49.57 -4.48
C GLY A 416 31.86 48.07 -4.81
N GLY A 417 30.89 47.27 -4.40
CA GLY A 417 30.81 45.84 -4.69
C GLY A 417 30.22 45.54 -6.07
N GLY A 418 30.65 44.44 -6.67
CA GLY A 418 29.98 43.79 -7.80
C GLY A 418 29.19 42.58 -7.31
N MET A 419 27.93 42.41 -7.73
CA MET A 419 27.09 41.31 -7.28
C MET A 419 26.17 40.77 -8.38
N GLY A 420 26.05 39.45 -8.52
CA GLY A 420 25.07 38.83 -9.42
C GLY A 420 25.32 39.21 -10.87
N GLY A 421 26.36 38.64 -11.49
CA GLY A 421 26.79 39.02 -12.84
C GLY A 421 25.64 39.01 -13.85
N ALA A 422 24.82 37.96 -13.84
CA ALA A 422 23.57 37.92 -14.59
C ALA A 422 22.42 38.56 -13.82
N VAL A 423 22.15 38.09 -12.60
CA VAL A 423 20.91 38.40 -11.88
C VAL A 423 21.17 38.83 -10.45
N PHE A 424 20.50 39.90 -10.03
CA PHE A 424 20.41 40.31 -8.63
C PHE A 424 18.95 40.37 -8.18
N VAL A 425 18.62 39.75 -7.05
CA VAL A 425 17.28 39.79 -6.45
C VAL A 425 17.36 40.38 -5.05
N VAL A 426 16.71 41.52 -4.85
CA VAL A 426 16.58 42.19 -3.54
C VAL A 426 15.55 41.45 -2.68
N ARG A 427 15.72 41.44 -1.36
CA ARG A 427 14.79 40.81 -0.42
C ARG A 427 13.36 41.32 -0.61
N GLY A 428 12.41 40.40 -0.75
CA GLY A 428 10.99 40.71 -1.01
C GLY A 428 10.58 40.54 -2.48
N GLY A 429 11.55 40.61 -3.40
CA GLY A 429 11.37 40.23 -4.79
C GLY A 429 11.37 38.71 -4.97
N SER A 430 10.66 38.19 -5.96
CA SER A 430 10.64 36.76 -6.29
C SER A 430 11.13 36.48 -7.72
N LEU A 431 11.78 35.33 -7.88
CA LEU A 431 12.25 34.84 -9.17
C LEU A 431 11.91 33.35 -9.33
N THR A 432 11.11 33.05 -10.37
CA THR A 432 10.79 31.69 -10.80
C THR A 432 11.37 31.45 -12.18
N ILE A 433 12.04 30.31 -12.38
CA ILE A 433 12.67 29.89 -13.64
C ILE A 433 12.04 28.58 -14.12
N ASN A 434 11.53 28.60 -15.34
CA ASN A 434 10.83 27.51 -16.00
C ASN A 434 11.48 27.17 -17.35
N GLY A 435 11.20 25.97 -17.84
CA GLY A 435 11.66 25.50 -19.14
C GLY A 435 13.17 25.28 -19.23
N ASN A 436 13.70 25.32 -20.45
CA ASN A 436 15.12 25.12 -20.73
C ASN A 436 15.93 26.40 -20.50
N GLY A 437 17.24 26.30 -20.29
CA GLY A 437 18.08 27.49 -20.28
C GLY A 437 19.42 27.28 -19.63
N SER A 438 20.18 28.37 -19.55
CA SER A 438 21.47 28.36 -18.86
C SER A 438 21.83 29.71 -18.28
N THR A 439 22.77 29.72 -17.33
CA THR A 439 23.50 30.90 -16.89
C THR A 439 24.99 30.59 -17.00
N SER A 440 25.69 31.30 -17.88
CA SER A 440 27.11 31.02 -18.15
C SER A 440 27.91 32.25 -18.56
N GLY A 441 29.20 32.20 -18.28
CA GLY A 441 30.18 33.20 -18.71
C GLY A 441 30.08 34.52 -17.97
N GLY A 442 29.26 34.59 -16.92
CA GLY A 442 29.11 35.80 -16.12
C GLY A 442 30.37 36.12 -15.33
N SER A 443 30.66 37.42 -15.19
CA SER A 443 31.80 37.89 -14.40
C SER A 443 31.38 38.97 -13.42
N VAL A 444 32.09 39.03 -12.28
CA VAL A 444 31.83 40.03 -11.25
C VAL A 444 33.16 40.59 -10.76
N ALA A 445 33.22 41.91 -10.59
CA ALA A 445 34.41 42.60 -10.08
C ALA A 445 34.01 43.66 -9.05
N GLY A 446 34.77 43.76 -7.96
CA GLY A 446 34.70 44.90 -7.06
C GLY A 446 35.31 46.16 -7.70
N GLY A 447 34.85 47.32 -7.26
CA GLY A 447 35.48 48.59 -7.55
C GLY A 447 36.75 48.77 -6.72
N THR A 448 37.73 49.48 -7.28
CA THR A 448 38.98 49.78 -6.56
C THR A 448 38.76 50.89 -5.53
N GLY A 449 39.34 50.76 -4.35
CA GLY A 449 39.48 51.88 -3.41
C GLY A 449 40.54 52.89 -3.88
N SER A 450 40.66 54.01 -3.18
CA SER A 450 41.64 55.08 -3.44
C SER A 450 42.39 55.45 -2.14
N ASN A 451 43.64 55.92 -2.25
CA ASN A 451 44.47 56.38 -1.12
C ASN A 451 44.37 55.50 0.16
N GLY A 452 44.49 54.18 0.01
CA GLY A 452 44.44 53.23 1.13
C GLY A 452 43.03 52.77 1.53
N GLY A 453 41.97 53.29 0.90
CA GLY A 453 40.62 52.74 1.03
C GLY A 453 40.51 51.32 0.46
N GLY A 454 39.62 50.53 1.04
CA GLY A 454 39.40 49.14 0.65
C GLY A 454 38.79 49.00 -0.74
N ALA A 455 39.11 47.91 -1.44
CA ALA A 455 38.39 47.51 -2.64
C ALA A 455 37.03 46.89 -2.27
N GLY A 456 36.05 46.99 -3.17
CA GLY A 456 34.81 46.25 -3.05
C GLY A 456 34.98 44.76 -3.36
N SER A 457 33.98 43.97 -3.00
CA SER A 457 33.93 42.52 -3.21
C SER A 457 33.27 42.14 -4.53
N ALA A 458 33.54 40.92 -4.99
CA ALA A 458 32.91 40.32 -6.16
C ALA A 458 32.13 39.07 -5.78
N LEU A 459 30.80 39.11 -5.83
CA LEU A 459 29.93 38.09 -5.25
C LEU A 459 28.92 37.53 -6.27
N GLY A 460 28.87 36.21 -6.43
CA GLY A 460 27.89 35.53 -7.29
C GLY A 460 28.04 35.87 -8.78
N THR A 461 28.89 35.14 -9.50
CA THR A 461 29.13 35.38 -10.93
C THR A 461 27.88 35.18 -11.80
N GLY A 462 26.94 34.35 -11.37
CA GLY A 462 25.63 34.17 -12.01
C GLY A 462 24.55 34.94 -11.29
N PHE A 463 24.19 34.46 -10.10
CA PHE A 463 23.08 34.98 -9.31
C PHE A 463 23.56 35.50 -7.96
N PHE A 464 23.02 36.63 -7.53
CA PHE A 464 23.05 37.07 -6.15
C PHE A 464 21.63 37.29 -5.66
N VAL A 465 21.22 36.55 -4.62
CA VAL A 465 19.86 36.60 -4.07
C VAL A 465 19.95 37.03 -2.61
N GLN A 466 19.17 38.03 -2.22
CA GLN A 466 19.15 38.54 -0.86
C GLN A 466 17.88 38.08 -0.15
N GLY A 467 17.94 37.09 0.74
CA GLY A 467 16.82 36.69 1.60
C GLY A 467 15.53 36.25 0.89
N SER A 468 15.60 35.98 -0.41
CA SER A 468 14.48 35.49 -1.23
C SER A 468 14.69 34.03 -1.65
N THR A 469 13.61 33.37 -2.09
CA THR A 469 13.65 32.02 -2.66
C THR A 469 13.80 32.10 -4.17
N LEU A 470 14.78 31.37 -4.73
CA LEU A 470 14.90 31.13 -6.16
C LEU A 470 14.23 29.80 -6.51
N THR A 471 13.20 29.84 -7.36
CA THR A 471 12.40 28.66 -7.69
C THR A 471 12.66 28.18 -9.12
N PHE A 472 12.88 26.89 -9.30
CA PHE A 472 13.01 26.21 -10.59
C PHE A 472 11.82 25.26 -10.81
N GLY A 473 10.82 25.70 -11.58
CA GLY A 473 9.53 25.04 -11.77
C GLY A 473 9.36 24.29 -13.10
N GLY A 474 10.35 24.36 -14.00
CA GLY A 474 10.25 23.82 -15.37
C GLY A 474 10.28 22.29 -15.50
N SER A 475 9.69 21.78 -16.57
CA SER A 475 9.87 20.39 -17.04
C SER A 475 11.15 20.17 -17.86
N GLY A 476 11.85 21.26 -18.20
CA GLY A 476 13.06 21.29 -19.04
C GLY A 476 14.38 21.11 -18.31
N SER A 477 15.49 21.32 -19.02
CA SER A 477 16.84 21.32 -18.44
C SER A 477 17.37 22.73 -18.28
N TYR A 478 17.75 23.10 -17.05
CA TYR A 478 18.40 24.38 -16.75
C TYR A 478 19.79 24.16 -16.16
N THR A 479 20.81 24.84 -16.68
CA THR A 479 22.19 24.73 -16.19
C THR A 479 22.69 26.05 -15.62
N VAL A 480 23.14 26.05 -14.37
CA VAL A 480 23.79 27.18 -13.72
C VAL A 480 25.29 26.91 -13.67
N SER A 481 26.02 27.44 -14.66
CA SER A 481 27.47 27.28 -14.76
C SER A 481 28.24 28.27 -13.89
N ASP A 482 27.64 29.40 -13.59
CA ASP A 482 28.21 30.44 -12.75
C ASP A 482 27.74 30.30 -11.29
N ALA A 483 28.34 31.02 -10.33
CA ALA A 483 28.02 30.87 -8.92
C ALA A 483 26.69 31.54 -8.54
N ILE A 484 25.88 30.86 -7.72
CA ILE A 484 24.79 31.44 -6.93
C ILE A 484 25.33 31.79 -5.54
N ALA A 485 25.22 33.05 -5.16
CA ALA A 485 25.62 33.55 -3.85
C ALA A 485 24.45 34.25 -3.14
N ASP A 486 24.54 34.32 -1.82
CA ASP A 486 23.75 35.22 -1.00
C ASP A 486 24.68 36.01 -0.07
N GLN A 487 24.11 36.89 0.73
CA GLN A 487 24.89 37.71 1.65
C GLN A 487 25.60 36.90 2.75
N ASN A 488 24.93 35.91 3.35
CA ASN A 488 25.44 35.18 4.50
C ASN A 488 26.59 34.27 4.09
N GLY A 489 26.46 33.60 2.94
CA GLY A 489 27.49 32.74 2.36
C GLY A 489 28.71 33.49 1.84
N SER A 490 28.57 34.80 1.69
CA SER A 490 29.62 35.73 1.30
C SER A 490 30.23 36.46 2.52
N GLY A 491 29.96 36.01 3.75
CA GLY A 491 30.53 36.56 4.99
C GLY A 491 29.81 37.78 5.55
N GLY A 492 28.60 38.09 5.09
CA GLY A 492 27.79 39.21 5.60
C GLY A 492 27.25 38.94 7.01
N ALA A 493 27.31 39.95 7.88
CA ALA A 493 26.64 39.92 9.17
C ALA A 493 25.13 40.14 9.02
N ALA A 494 24.32 39.66 9.97
CA ALA A 494 22.87 39.85 9.93
C ALA A 494 22.47 41.33 9.76
N ALA A 495 23.20 42.30 10.33
CA ALA A 495 22.82 43.71 10.30
C ALA A 495 23.14 44.49 8.99
N SER A 496 23.63 43.83 7.92
CA SER A 496 24.24 44.52 6.77
C SER A 496 23.40 44.53 5.48
N ASP A 497 22.07 44.38 5.54
CA ASP A 497 21.21 44.30 4.34
C ASP A 497 20.92 45.66 3.66
N GLY A 498 21.29 46.78 4.30
CA GLY A 498 21.05 48.13 3.83
C GLY A 498 19.57 48.56 3.80
N LEU A 499 18.68 47.76 4.40
CA LEU A 499 17.22 47.95 4.44
C LEU A 499 16.64 47.84 5.87
N GLY A 500 17.50 47.75 6.90
CA GLY A 500 17.11 47.78 8.32
C GLY A 500 16.69 46.44 8.91
N GLY A 501 17.13 45.31 8.35
CA GLY A 501 16.76 43.96 8.84
C GLY A 501 17.94 43.02 9.06
N THR A 502 17.64 41.81 9.56
CA THR A 502 18.57 40.69 9.59
C THR A 502 18.62 40.12 8.17
N GLY A 503 19.68 40.36 7.45
CA GLY A 503 19.79 39.92 6.08
C GLY A 503 19.68 38.38 5.97
N GLY A 504 19.00 37.95 4.90
CA GLY A 504 18.37 36.64 4.85
C GLY A 504 19.15 35.62 4.04
N SER A 505 19.17 34.39 4.54
CA SER A 505 19.61 33.21 3.79
C SER A 505 18.66 32.97 2.61
N SER A 506 19.22 32.77 1.42
CA SER A 506 18.43 32.51 0.22
C SER A 506 18.25 31.03 -0.04
N ALA A 507 16.99 30.62 -0.19
CA ALA A 507 16.61 29.24 -0.43
C ALA A 507 16.55 28.93 -1.93
N ILE A 508 16.82 27.67 -2.29
CA ILE A 508 16.62 27.14 -3.63
C ILE A 508 15.47 26.13 -3.59
N THR A 509 14.46 26.32 -4.43
CA THR A 509 13.36 25.34 -4.56
C THR A 509 13.34 24.77 -5.97
N LYS A 510 13.51 23.45 -6.09
CA LYS A 510 13.37 22.69 -7.34
C LYS A 510 12.02 21.97 -7.36
N SER A 511 11.04 22.55 -8.03
CA SER A 511 9.64 22.08 -8.04
C SER A 511 9.18 21.44 -9.36
N GLY A 512 9.88 21.68 -10.47
CA GLY A 512 9.54 21.11 -11.76
C GLY A 512 10.10 19.69 -11.97
N ILE A 513 9.50 18.90 -12.88
CA ILE A 513 9.94 17.52 -13.17
C ILE A 513 11.25 17.42 -13.97
N GLY A 514 11.78 18.55 -14.46
CA GLY A 514 12.99 18.61 -15.28
C GLY A 514 14.30 18.42 -14.51
N THR A 515 15.42 18.75 -15.15
CA THR A 515 16.76 18.70 -14.53
C THR A 515 17.31 20.10 -14.29
N LEU A 516 17.71 20.40 -13.06
CA LEU A 516 18.53 21.57 -12.73
C LEU A 516 19.96 21.07 -12.51
N SER A 517 20.92 21.60 -13.25
CA SER A 517 22.33 21.22 -13.14
C SER A 517 23.13 22.39 -12.61
N PHE A 518 23.93 22.18 -11.57
CA PHE A 518 24.90 23.15 -11.07
C PHE A 518 26.31 22.75 -11.48
N SER A 519 27.08 23.68 -12.03
CA SER A 519 28.53 23.51 -12.23
C SER A 519 29.36 24.64 -11.62
N GLY A 520 28.75 25.78 -11.29
CA GLY A 520 29.41 26.83 -10.51
C GLY A 520 29.56 26.45 -9.03
N ALA A 521 30.57 27.00 -8.35
CA ALA A 521 30.71 26.84 -6.90
C ALA A 521 29.67 27.72 -6.18
N ASN A 522 28.57 27.12 -5.72
CA ASN A 522 27.49 27.86 -5.09
C ASN A 522 27.75 28.08 -3.59
N THR A 523 27.47 29.28 -3.10
CA THR A 523 27.73 29.68 -1.71
C THR A 523 26.50 30.15 -0.95
N TYR A 524 25.31 30.14 -1.55
CA TYR A 524 24.06 30.48 -0.83
C TYR A 524 23.86 29.61 0.43
N THR A 525 23.18 30.16 1.43
CA THR A 525 23.08 29.54 2.77
C THR A 525 21.70 29.03 3.13
N GLY A 526 20.65 29.47 2.43
CA GLY A 526 19.30 29.00 2.68
C GLY A 526 19.08 27.59 2.16
N ALA A 527 18.03 26.94 2.69
CA ALA A 527 17.75 25.55 2.41
C ALA A 527 17.52 25.27 0.92
N THR A 528 18.03 24.14 0.46
CA THR A 528 17.74 23.58 -0.87
C THR A 528 16.62 22.56 -0.73
N THR A 529 15.50 22.78 -1.40
CA THR A 529 14.35 21.85 -1.37
C THR A 529 14.08 21.29 -2.75
N ILE A 530 14.11 19.97 -2.89
CA ILE A 530 13.83 19.25 -4.14
C ILE A 530 12.48 18.56 -4.00
N ASN A 531 11.45 19.15 -4.60
CA ASN A 531 10.09 18.64 -4.61
C ASN A 531 9.81 17.72 -5.80
N ALA A 532 10.49 17.93 -6.94
CA ALA A 532 10.33 17.08 -8.13
C ALA A 532 11.56 17.12 -9.05
N GLY A 533 11.67 16.09 -9.90
CA GLY A 533 12.72 15.99 -10.91
C GLY A 533 14.11 15.88 -10.29
N THR A 534 15.13 16.28 -11.05
CA THR A 534 16.53 16.10 -10.65
C THR A 534 17.21 17.44 -10.39
N LEU A 535 17.91 17.54 -9.26
CA LEU A 535 19.00 18.49 -9.04
C LEU A 535 20.31 17.73 -9.18
N ARG A 536 21.18 18.12 -10.12
CA ARG A 536 22.40 17.42 -10.48
C ARG A 536 23.65 18.28 -10.27
N GLY A 537 24.70 17.69 -9.71
CA GLY A 537 26.04 18.27 -9.72
C GLY A 537 26.74 17.94 -11.04
N ALA A 538 27.18 18.96 -11.80
CA ALA A 538 27.95 18.80 -13.03
C ALA A 538 29.44 19.11 -12.87
N ALA A 539 29.85 19.55 -11.67
CA ALA A 539 31.24 19.72 -11.25
C ALA A 539 31.38 19.34 -9.77
N ALA A 540 32.59 19.02 -9.32
CA ALA A 540 32.86 18.69 -7.92
C ALA A 540 32.62 19.90 -7.01
N ASN A 541 32.06 19.69 -5.81
CA ASN A 541 31.75 20.72 -4.82
C ASN A 541 30.94 21.91 -5.40
N THR A 542 29.98 21.62 -6.27
CA THR A 542 29.10 22.64 -6.85
C THR A 542 27.92 22.97 -5.94
N PHE A 543 27.46 22.02 -5.12
CA PHE A 543 26.44 22.29 -4.11
C PHE A 543 27.02 23.13 -2.96
N SER A 544 26.17 23.95 -2.35
CA SER A 544 26.59 24.75 -1.21
C SER A 544 26.86 23.86 0.01
N ALA A 545 28.09 23.92 0.52
CA ALA A 545 28.50 23.17 1.70
C ALA A 545 27.78 23.62 2.98
N THR A 546 27.21 24.83 3.01
CA THR A 546 26.48 25.39 4.16
C THR A 546 24.98 25.15 4.09
N SER A 547 24.43 24.88 2.89
CA SER A 547 23.00 24.67 2.70
C SER A 547 22.56 23.29 3.21
N ALA A 548 21.45 23.26 3.96
CA ALA A 548 20.72 22.04 4.23
C ALA A 548 19.88 21.65 3.00
N THR A 549 19.99 20.40 2.54
CA THR A 549 19.24 19.91 1.38
C THR A 549 18.14 18.95 1.81
N THR A 550 16.90 19.23 1.43
CA THR A 550 15.75 18.32 1.63
C THR A 550 15.31 17.73 0.29
N ILE A 551 15.14 16.41 0.25
CA ILE A 551 14.70 15.66 -0.93
C ILE A 551 13.34 15.03 -0.61
N ASN A 552 12.28 15.63 -1.14
CA ASN A 552 10.92 15.16 -0.96
C ASN A 552 10.57 14.08 -1.99
N THR A 553 9.44 13.40 -1.77
CA THR A 553 8.88 12.42 -2.72
C THR A 553 8.78 13.00 -4.13
N GLY A 554 9.38 12.31 -5.10
CA GLY A 554 9.44 12.75 -6.51
C GLY A 554 10.69 13.57 -6.86
N GLY A 555 11.46 14.00 -5.87
CA GLY A 555 12.75 14.67 -6.02
C GLY A 555 13.94 13.71 -6.06
N THR A 556 14.96 14.06 -6.84
CA THR A 556 16.25 13.37 -6.90
C THR A 556 17.39 14.37 -6.74
N LEU A 557 18.31 14.09 -5.81
CA LEU A 557 19.64 14.71 -5.77
C LEU A 557 20.64 13.74 -6.41
N ASP A 558 21.16 14.13 -7.57
CA ASP A 558 22.20 13.40 -8.31
C ASP A 558 23.55 14.10 -8.08
N LEU A 559 24.52 13.41 -7.49
CA LEU A 559 25.84 13.98 -7.19
C LEU A 559 26.76 14.03 -8.42
N GLY A 560 26.34 13.51 -9.58
CA GLY A 560 27.02 13.62 -10.86
C GLY A 560 28.18 12.67 -11.07
N LEU A 561 28.26 11.58 -10.30
CA LEU A 561 29.43 10.71 -10.13
C LEU A 561 30.67 11.46 -9.59
N LEU A 562 30.44 12.56 -8.88
CA LEU A 562 31.49 13.47 -8.40
C LEU A 562 31.47 13.54 -6.86
N ALA A 563 32.54 14.10 -6.30
CA ALA A 563 32.59 14.43 -4.87
C ALA A 563 31.84 15.73 -4.59
N GLN A 564 30.94 15.69 -3.60
CA GLN A 564 30.15 16.83 -3.14
C GLN A 564 30.24 16.95 -1.62
N THR A 565 30.24 18.19 -1.14
CA THR A 565 30.15 18.52 0.29
C THR A 565 28.83 19.24 0.53
N ILE A 566 27.99 18.68 1.40
CA ILE A 566 26.71 19.27 1.81
C ILE A 566 26.60 19.08 3.32
N ASN A 567 26.25 20.12 4.07
CA ASN A 567 26.16 20.04 5.54
C ASN A 567 25.27 18.87 6.00
N ILE A 568 24.00 18.93 5.59
CA ILE A 568 23.00 17.91 5.92
C ILE A 568 22.08 17.66 4.72
N VAL A 569 21.79 16.40 4.47
CA VAL A 569 20.77 15.95 3.52
C VAL A 569 19.63 15.27 4.29
N SER A 570 18.44 15.85 4.23
CA SER A 570 17.20 15.25 4.71
C SER A 570 16.53 14.48 3.57
N LEU A 571 16.58 13.14 3.64
CA LEU A 571 15.93 12.25 2.68
C LEU A 571 14.51 11.95 3.18
N SER A 572 13.52 12.59 2.56
CA SER A 572 12.09 12.55 2.95
C SER A 572 11.23 11.97 1.81
N GLY A 573 11.57 10.74 1.39
CA GLY A 573 10.86 9.98 0.37
C GLY A 573 11.44 10.09 -1.04
N GLY A 574 12.37 11.01 -1.29
CA GLY A 574 13.07 11.16 -2.56
C GLY A 574 14.24 10.20 -2.77
N THR A 575 15.11 10.53 -3.73
CA THR A 575 16.30 9.75 -4.08
C THR A 575 17.58 10.57 -3.93
N LEU A 576 18.61 10.02 -3.29
CA LEU A 576 19.97 10.53 -3.29
C LEU A 576 20.88 9.51 -4.00
N ALA A 577 21.60 9.93 -5.05
CA ALA A 577 22.31 8.98 -5.90
C ALA A 577 23.60 9.52 -6.54
N ASN A 578 24.37 8.56 -7.07
CA ASN A 578 25.41 8.75 -8.07
C ASN A 578 26.56 9.68 -7.64
N GLY A 579 27.38 9.29 -6.67
CA GLY A 579 28.61 10.02 -6.37
C GLY A 579 29.06 9.90 -4.92
N ALA A 580 30.03 10.71 -4.52
CA ALA A 580 30.56 10.71 -3.16
C ALA A 580 30.06 11.91 -2.38
N LEU A 581 29.52 11.67 -1.18
CA LEU A 581 29.03 12.71 -0.29
C LEU A 581 29.91 12.81 0.96
N THR A 582 30.27 14.04 1.32
CA THR A 582 30.74 14.40 2.67
C THR A 582 29.63 15.22 3.33
N GLY A 583 29.08 14.71 4.44
CA GLY A 583 27.94 15.30 5.13
C GLY A 583 27.11 14.28 5.91
N ALA A 584 26.15 14.76 6.68
CA ALA A 584 25.20 13.89 7.36
C ALA A 584 23.95 13.66 6.48
N VAL A 585 23.49 12.41 6.40
CA VAL A 585 22.19 12.07 5.79
C VAL A 585 21.24 11.61 6.88
N THR A 586 20.11 12.32 7.04
CA THR A 586 19.01 11.91 7.91
C THR A 586 17.84 11.45 7.05
N SER A 587 17.30 10.26 7.29
CA SER A 587 16.20 9.71 6.49
C SER A 587 14.94 9.46 7.32
N SER A 588 13.80 9.89 6.76
CA SER A 588 12.44 9.51 7.16
C SER A 588 11.77 8.62 6.08
N GLY A 589 12.57 8.06 5.18
CA GLY A 589 12.18 7.27 4.02
C GLY A 589 12.83 7.75 2.72
N GLY A 590 12.86 6.91 1.68
CA GLY A 590 13.42 7.25 0.37
C GLY A 590 14.45 6.24 -0.13
N THR A 591 15.26 6.62 -1.12
CA THR A 591 16.25 5.73 -1.75
C THR A 591 17.65 6.33 -1.72
N LEU A 592 18.63 5.50 -1.36
CA LEU A 592 20.07 5.73 -1.54
C LEU A 592 20.58 4.78 -2.63
N ASN A 593 21.26 5.31 -3.64
CA ASN A 593 21.76 4.50 -4.75
C ASN A 593 23.17 4.91 -5.18
N SER A 594 24.12 3.96 -5.10
CA SER A 594 25.47 4.12 -5.63
C SER A 594 26.22 5.32 -5.03
N LEU A 595 26.24 5.38 -3.68
CA LEU A 595 26.88 6.45 -2.91
C LEU A 595 28.21 6.04 -2.31
N GLY A 596 29.20 6.94 -2.37
CA GLY A 596 30.51 6.83 -1.72
C GLY A 596 30.79 7.98 -0.74
N GLY A 597 32.04 8.08 -0.28
CA GLY A 597 32.52 9.20 0.53
C GLY A 597 32.46 8.97 2.04
N GLY A 598 32.56 10.07 2.80
CA GLY A 598 32.59 10.08 4.26
C GLY A 598 31.22 10.23 4.92
N MET A 599 30.12 10.16 4.15
CA MET A 599 28.79 10.42 4.70
C MET A 599 28.37 9.44 5.79
N THR A 600 27.66 9.95 6.79
CA THR A 600 26.96 9.15 7.81
C THR A 600 25.48 9.05 7.47
N LEU A 601 24.83 7.94 7.77
CA LEU A 601 23.40 7.74 7.58
C LEU A 601 22.69 7.56 8.93
N THR A 602 21.64 8.33 9.18
CA THR A 602 20.73 8.14 10.32
C THR A 602 19.29 7.96 9.81
N ALA A 603 18.74 6.75 9.91
CA ALA A 603 17.35 6.46 9.59
C ALA A 603 16.50 6.58 10.86
N ASN A 604 15.53 7.50 10.86
CA ASN A 604 14.70 7.82 12.03
C ASN A 604 13.28 7.26 11.92
N SER A 605 12.76 7.09 10.70
CA SER A 605 11.42 6.58 10.43
C SER A 605 11.27 6.18 8.95
N GLY A 606 10.09 5.70 8.57
CA GLY A 606 9.78 5.33 7.19
C GLY A 606 10.59 4.14 6.68
N ALA A 607 10.63 3.97 5.36
CA ALA A 607 11.42 2.92 4.70
C ALA A 607 12.52 3.57 3.84
N THR A 608 13.78 3.36 4.24
CA THR A 608 14.97 3.78 3.50
C THR A 608 15.52 2.59 2.74
N ASN A 609 15.47 2.66 1.41
CA ASN A 609 15.98 1.62 0.52
C ASN A 609 17.42 1.93 0.12
N VAL A 610 18.33 0.99 0.33
CA VAL A 610 19.72 1.07 -0.12
C VAL A 610 19.89 0.13 -1.30
N THR A 611 20.17 0.69 -2.48
CA THR A 611 20.34 -0.05 -3.73
C THR A 611 21.68 0.25 -4.38
N GLY A 612 22.07 -0.53 -5.39
CA GLY A 612 23.37 -0.37 -6.06
C GLY A 612 24.56 -0.67 -5.14
N THR A 613 25.75 -0.24 -5.55
CA THR A 613 26.99 -0.44 -4.77
C THR A 613 27.31 0.81 -3.97
N ASN A 614 27.17 0.75 -2.65
CA ASN A 614 27.45 1.88 -1.77
C ASN A 614 28.76 1.63 -1.03
N THR A 615 29.67 2.59 -1.13
CA THR A 615 31.04 2.55 -0.59
C THR A 615 31.30 3.63 0.44
N PHE A 616 30.25 4.33 0.91
CA PHE A 616 30.41 5.32 1.97
C PHE A 616 30.89 4.64 3.27
N THR A 617 31.74 5.35 4.01
CA THR A 617 32.49 4.81 5.16
C THR A 617 31.94 5.27 6.51
N GLY A 618 31.17 6.36 6.54
CA GLY A 618 30.55 6.85 7.77
C GLY A 618 29.53 5.86 8.31
N ALA A 619 29.31 5.89 9.62
CA ALA A 619 28.41 4.96 10.31
C ALA A 619 26.96 5.09 9.85
N THR A 620 26.26 3.96 9.81
CA THR A 620 24.82 3.88 9.59
C THR A 620 24.12 3.58 10.91
N THR A 621 23.22 4.46 11.34
CA THR A 621 22.40 4.29 12.54
C THR A 621 20.92 4.21 12.16
N VAL A 622 20.21 3.21 12.67
CA VAL A 622 18.77 3.03 12.47
C VAL A 622 18.08 3.17 13.82
N ASN A 623 17.49 4.34 14.06
CA ASN A 623 16.74 4.66 15.28
C ASN A 623 15.26 4.30 15.16
N GLY A 624 14.72 4.26 13.95
CA GLY A 624 13.32 3.94 13.68
C GLY A 624 13.06 3.61 12.22
N GLY A 625 11.93 2.96 11.94
CA GLY A 625 11.56 2.55 10.59
C GLY A 625 12.34 1.34 10.08
N LEU A 626 12.34 1.16 8.75
CA LEU A 626 13.02 0.07 8.05
C LEU A 626 14.18 0.62 7.20
N LEU A 627 15.39 0.13 7.45
CA LEU A 627 16.49 0.19 6.50
C LEU A 627 16.49 -1.10 5.67
N SER A 628 16.03 -1.04 4.42
CA SER A 628 16.01 -2.19 3.50
C SER A 628 17.23 -2.12 2.59
N VAL A 629 18.20 -3.01 2.81
CA VAL A 629 19.42 -3.09 2.01
C VAL A 629 19.24 -4.15 0.94
N ASN A 630 19.12 -3.72 -0.33
CA ASN A 630 18.98 -4.58 -1.51
C ASN A 630 20.17 -4.41 -2.49
N GLY A 631 21.21 -3.70 -2.06
CA GLY A 631 22.49 -3.54 -2.73
C GLY A 631 23.65 -3.94 -1.82
N THR A 632 24.79 -3.27 -1.94
CA THR A 632 25.95 -3.46 -1.03
C THR A 632 26.25 -2.18 -0.26
N SER A 633 26.63 -2.33 1.02
CA SER A 633 27.11 -1.27 1.91
C SER A 633 28.05 -1.87 2.96
N THR A 634 29.21 -2.34 2.53
CA THR A 634 30.15 -3.13 3.37
C THR A 634 31.13 -2.27 4.16
N ALA A 635 31.43 -1.07 3.68
CA ALA A 635 32.39 -0.16 4.32
C ALA A 635 31.80 0.61 5.52
N SER A 636 30.48 0.62 5.66
CA SER A 636 29.76 1.28 6.76
C SER A 636 29.43 0.30 7.87
N ALA A 637 29.76 0.65 9.11
CA ALA A 637 29.27 -0.08 10.28
C ALA A 637 27.80 0.27 10.54
N VAL A 638 26.96 -0.74 10.75
CA VAL A 638 25.51 -0.60 10.95
C VAL A 638 25.15 -0.81 12.42
N THR A 639 24.45 0.15 13.02
CA THR A 639 23.85 0.02 14.36
C THR A 639 22.33 0.20 14.26
N VAL A 640 21.56 -0.76 14.77
CA VAL A 640 20.10 -0.73 14.79
C VAL A 640 19.63 -0.63 16.23
N ASN A 641 19.12 0.53 16.62
CA ASN A 641 18.61 0.79 17.97
C ASN A 641 17.15 0.32 18.11
N ALA A 642 16.64 0.36 19.34
CA ALA A 642 15.24 0.08 19.63
C ALA A 642 14.30 0.96 18.77
N GLY A 643 13.32 0.32 18.13
CA GLY A 643 12.40 0.96 17.16
C GLY A 643 12.85 0.87 15.70
N GLY A 644 14.14 0.61 15.44
CA GLY A 644 14.70 0.39 14.11
C GLY A 644 14.61 -1.07 13.64
N THR A 645 14.52 -1.25 12.32
CA THR A 645 14.60 -2.56 11.65
C THR A 645 15.62 -2.51 10.52
N LEU A 646 16.53 -3.49 10.48
CA LEU A 646 17.36 -3.76 9.30
C LEU A 646 16.77 -4.96 8.55
N GLY A 647 16.58 -4.82 7.24
CA GLY A 647 16.13 -5.90 6.38
C GLY A 647 16.66 -5.80 4.95
N GLY A 648 16.01 -6.50 4.01
CA GLY A 648 16.45 -6.61 2.62
C GLY A 648 17.33 -7.83 2.38
N ASN A 649 17.73 -8.05 1.12
CA ASN A 649 18.48 -9.23 0.66
C ASN A 649 19.91 -8.93 0.19
N GLY A 650 20.44 -7.77 0.54
CA GLY A 650 21.76 -7.27 0.13
C GLY A 650 22.90 -7.67 1.07
N THR A 651 23.97 -6.88 1.02
CA THR A 651 25.16 -7.05 1.88
C THR A 651 25.45 -5.79 2.69
N VAL A 652 25.63 -5.93 4.00
CA VAL A 652 26.04 -4.88 4.94
C VAL A 652 27.40 -5.18 5.55
N GLY A 653 28.07 -4.17 6.12
CA GLY A 653 29.30 -4.34 6.91
C GLY A 653 29.04 -4.88 8.32
N ASN A 654 30.00 -4.68 9.24
CA ASN A 654 29.83 -4.99 10.67
C ASN A 654 28.50 -4.46 11.20
N THR A 655 27.70 -5.33 11.82
CA THR A 655 26.33 -5.01 12.20
C THR A 655 26.08 -5.28 13.68
N THR A 656 25.53 -4.30 14.38
CA THR A 656 25.06 -4.40 15.78
C THR A 656 23.58 -4.10 15.85
N ILE A 657 22.79 -5.04 16.35
CA ILE A 657 21.37 -4.87 16.65
C ILE A 657 21.25 -4.65 18.16
N ASN A 658 21.00 -3.41 18.58
CA ASN A 658 20.93 -2.95 19.96
C ASN A 658 19.47 -2.65 20.37
N GLY A 659 18.71 -3.70 20.70
CA GLY A 659 17.28 -3.60 20.99
C GLY A 659 16.37 -3.43 19.77
N GLY A 660 16.94 -3.31 18.57
CA GLY A 660 16.21 -3.25 17.31
C GLY A 660 15.80 -4.62 16.75
N THR A 661 15.34 -4.63 15.49
CA THR A 661 14.97 -5.85 14.77
C THR A 661 15.90 -6.10 13.58
N LEU A 662 16.32 -7.35 13.40
CA LEU A 662 16.93 -7.85 12.17
C LEU A 662 15.92 -8.76 11.47
N ALA A 663 15.54 -8.39 10.25
CA ALA A 663 14.53 -9.05 9.43
C ALA A 663 15.10 -9.30 8.01
N PRO A 664 16.00 -10.28 7.83
CA PRO A 664 16.60 -10.60 6.54
C PRO A 664 15.54 -10.91 5.47
N GLY A 665 15.86 -10.58 4.23
CA GLY A 665 15.06 -10.91 3.06
C GLY A 665 14.08 -9.82 2.61
N ASN A 666 13.40 -10.12 1.50
CA ASN A 666 12.17 -9.48 1.05
C ASN A 666 11.05 -10.56 1.01
N SER A 667 11.08 -11.48 1.99
CA SER A 667 10.03 -12.48 2.24
C SER A 667 9.82 -13.48 1.08
N ILE A 668 10.69 -14.46 0.79
CA ILE A 668 11.84 -14.95 1.57
C ILE A 668 13.18 -14.61 0.88
N GLY A 669 14.22 -14.32 1.67
CA GLY A 669 15.57 -14.03 1.15
C GLY A 669 16.70 -14.17 2.16
N THR A 670 17.90 -13.83 1.71
CA THR A 670 19.12 -13.87 2.54
C THR A 670 19.75 -12.49 2.64
N LEU A 671 20.07 -12.04 3.85
CA LEU A 671 20.91 -10.85 4.08
C LEU A 671 22.32 -11.30 4.43
N THR A 672 23.34 -10.65 3.87
CA THR A 672 24.74 -10.95 4.18
C THR A 672 25.37 -9.85 5.04
N VAL A 673 26.01 -10.22 6.14
CA VAL A 673 26.84 -9.38 6.99
C VAL A 673 28.30 -9.71 6.69
N GLN A 674 28.98 -8.82 5.97
CA GLN A 674 30.41 -8.91 5.69
C GLN A 674 31.19 -8.33 6.88
N GLY A 675 31.33 -9.15 7.93
CA GLY A 675 31.94 -8.75 9.21
C GLY A 675 31.30 -9.53 10.35
N ASN A 676 31.38 -8.96 11.56
CA ASN A 676 30.73 -9.55 12.74
C ASN A 676 29.27 -9.08 12.85
N LEU A 677 28.43 -9.97 13.39
CA LEU A 677 27.04 -9.66 13.79
C LEU A 677 26.92 -9.75 15.31
N VAL A 678 26.37 -8.72 15.93
CA VAL A 678 26.04 -8.71 17.36
C VAL A 678 24.56 -8.40 17.54
N LEU A 679 23.83 -9.25 18.27
CA LEU A 679 22.50 -8.98 18.78
C LEU A 679 22.56 -8.88 20.31
N THR A 680 21.93 -7.86 20.87
CA THR A 680 21.73 -7.74 22.32
C THR A 680 20.50 -8.54 22.78
N ALA A 681 20.34 -8.77 24.09
CA ALA A 681 19.19 -9.50 24.65
C ALA A 681 17.82 -8.89 24.29
N ALA A 682 17.74 -7.57 24.16
CA ALA A 682 16.51 -6.86 23.80
C ALA A 682 16.17 -6.94 22.31
N SER A 683 17.07 -7.49 21.47
CA SER A 683 16.91 -7.52 20.03
C SER A 683 15.93 -8.61 19.58
N SER A 684 15.30 -8.39 18.43
CA SER A 684 14.46 -9.39 17.74
C SER A 684 15.12 -9.84 16.44
N TYR A 685 15.12 -11.15 16.18
CA TYR A 685 15.49 -11.74 14.90
C TYR A 685 14.26 -12.31 14.21
N MET A 686 13.74 -11.61 13.21
CA MET A 686 12.50 -11.98 12.52
C MET A 686 12.82 -12.79 11.27
N VAL A 687 12.20 -13.96 11.14
CA VAL A 687 12.39 -14.87 10.02
C VAL A 687 11.04 -15.30 9.47
N GLU A 688 10.82 -15.09 8.18
CA GLU A 688 9.66 -15.63 7.50
C GLU A 688 9.97 -17.02 6.96
N VAL A 689 9.01 -17.93 7.10
CA VAL A 689 9.15 -19.35 6.84
C VAL A 689 8.08 -19.79 5.84
N SER A 690 8.52 -20.42 4.77
CA SER A 690 7.69 -21.04 3.74
C SER A 690 7.86 -22.56 3.77
N PRO A 691 7.10 -23.30 2.93
CA PRO A 691 7.24 -24.74 2.86
C PRO A 691 8.65 -25.24 2.51
N SER A 692 9.42 -24.50 1.71
CA SER A 692 10.74 -24.94 1.22
C SER A 692 11.92 -24.07 1.64
N ALA A 693 11.69 -22.90 2.22
CA ALA A 693 12.73 -21.95 2.58
C ALA A 693 12.37 -21.16 3.84
N ALA A 694 13.37 -20.57 4.48
CA ALA A 694 13.20 -19.55 5.51
C ALA A 694 14.16 -18.40 5.23
N ASP A 695 13.84 -17.22 5.76
CA ASP A 695 14.80 -16.13 5.74
C ASP A 695 16.06 -16.52 6.50
N ARG A 696 17.19 -16.02 6.00
CA ARG A 696 18.51 -16.37 6.52
C ARG A 696 19.43 -15.17 6.59
N THR A 697 20.24 -15.11 7.64
CA THR A 697 21.38 -14.20 7.70
C THR A 697 22.68 -14.99 7.52
N ASN A 698 23.52 -14.56 6.58
CA ASN A 698 24.87 -15.09 6.40
C ASN A 698 25.89 -14.11 6.96
N VAL A 699 26.75 -14.54 7.85
CA VAL A 699 27.76 -13.71 8.51
C VAL A 699 29.14 -14.25 8.14
N THR A 700 30.02 -13.40 7.60
CA THR A 700 31.37 -13.85 7.23
C THR A 700 32.32 -13.92 8.44
N GLY A 701 32.08 -13.10 9.46
CA GLY A 701 32.78 -13.13 10.75
C GLY A 701 32.04 -13.96 11.80
N VAL A 702 32.18 -13.56 13.07
CA VAL A 702 31.51 -14.20 14.21
C VAL A 702 30.09 -13.63 14.38
N ALA A 703 29.11 -14.48 14.71
CA ALA A 703 27.78 -14.04 15.12
C ALA A 703 27.56 -14.26 16.63
N THR A 704 27.19 -13.20 17.34
CA THR A 704 26.84 -13.23 18.77
C THR A 704 25.36 -12.85 18.93
N PHE A 705 24.56 -13.70 19.58
CA PHE A 705 23.10 -13.55 19.69
C PHE A 705 22.63 -12.87 20.98
N GLY A 706 23.44 -12.91 22.04
CA GLY A 706 23.16 -12.19 23.29
C GLY A 706 21.83 -12.52 23.97
N GLY A 707 21.19 -13.65 23.66
CA GLY A 707 19.85 -14.00 24.17
C GLY A 707 18.69 -13.33 23.42
N ALA A 708 18.91 -12.77 22.24
CA ALA A 708 17.86 -12.18 21.40
C ALA A 708 16.70 -13.14 21.12
N THR A 709 15.51 -12.60 20.87
CA THR A 709 14.29 -13.39 20.60
C THR A 709 14.15 -13.69 19.11
N VAL A 710 13.94 -14.96 18.75
CA VAL A 710 13.58 -15.35 17.38
C VAL A 710 12.08 -15.19 17.20
N LYS A 711 11.67 -14.44 16.17
CA LYS A 711 10.27 -14.26 15.77
C LYS A 711 10.04 -14.96 14.44
N ALA A 712 9.50 -16.17 14.46
CA ALA A 712 9.24 -16.95 13.25
C ALA A 712 7.82 -16.71 12.75
N SER A 713 7.68 -16.21 11.52
CA SER A 713 6.39 -15.97 10.87
C SER A 713 6.18 -17.01 9.77
N PHE A 714 5.20 -17.88 9.94
CA PHE A 714 4.92 -18.94 8.97
C PHE A 714 3.93 -18.44 7.91
N ALA A 715 4.36 -18.44 6.65
CA ALA A 715 3.50 -18.11 5.52
C ALA A 715 2.39 -19.16 5.35
N ALA A 716 1.22 -18.73 4.89
CA ALA A 716 0.15 -19.66 4.52
C ALA A 716 0.65 -20.54 3.35
N GLY A 717 0.78 -21.84 3.58
CA GLY A 717 1.42 -22.74 2.62
C GLY A 717 1.15 -24.21 2.91
N ALA A 718 1.33 -25.03 1.88
CA ALA A 718 0.88 -26.42 1.84
C ALA A 718 1.77 -27.42 2.57
N TYR A 719 2.86 -27.02 3.26
CA TYR A 719 3.65 -27.84 4.19
C TYR A 719 4.70 -27.03 4.96
N VAL A 720 5.34 -27.63 5.97
CA VAL A 720 6.52 -27.09 6.68
C VAL A 720 7.64 -28.14 6.74
N ALA A 721 8.89 -27.70 6.63
CA ALA A 721 10.06 -28.54 6.81
C ALA A 721 10.38 -28.75 8.31
N LYS A 722 11.01 -29.87 8.62
CA LYS A 722 11.46 -30.17 10.00
C LYS A 722 12.49 -29.22 10.55
N GLN A 723 13.35 -28.68 9.69
CA GLN A 723 14.48 -27.86 10.11
C GLN A 723 14.76 -26.82 9.04
N TYR A 724 14.95 -25.58 9.49
CA TYR A 724 15.34 -24.45 8.66
C TYR A 724 16.64 -23.86 9.19
N THR A 725 17.65 -23.71 8.33
CA THR A 725 18.85 -22.94 8.68
C THR A 725 18.50 -21.47 8.61
N ILE A 726 18.37 -20.83 9.78
CA ILE A 726 17.97 -19.42 9.88
C ILE A 726 19.18 -18.50 9.97
N LEU A 727 20.36 -19.00 10.35
CA LEU A 727 21.59 -18.21 10.38
C LEU A 727 22.79 -19.10 10.15
N ASN A 728 23.77 -18.56 9.42
CA ASN A 728 25.11 -19.14 9.27
C ASN A 728 26.17 -18.08 9.52
N ALA A 729 27.24 -18.45 10.23
CA ALA A 729 28.39 -17.61 10.50
C ALA A 729 29.69 -18.37 10.17
N THR A 730 30.42 -17.95 9.15
CA THR A 730 31.68 -18.57 8.73
C THR A 730 32.75 -18.49 9.83
N GLY A 731 32.81 -17.37 10.55
CA GLY A 731 33.67 -17.22 11.74
C GLY A 731 33.17 -17.96 12.98
N GLY A 732 32.02 -18.62 12.91
CA GLY A 732 31.40 -19.38 13.99
C GLY A 732 30.41 -18.58 14.84
N ILE A 733 29.63 -19.30 15.64
CA ILE A 733 28.66 -18.73 16.60
C ILE A 733 29.10 -18.86 18.07
N GLY A 734 30.25 -19.52 18.31
CA GLY A 734 30.80 -19.77 19.63
C GLY A 734 29.82 -20.52 20.54
N THR A 735 29.70 -20.09 21.79
CA THR A 735 28.72 -20.61 22.77
C THR A 735 27.44 -19.76 22.82
N SER A 736 27.25 -18.83 21.88
CA SER A 736 26.12 -17.93 21.90
C SER A 736 24.84 -18.64 21.48
N THR A 737 23.74 -18.40 22.22
CA THR A 737 22.41 -18.90 21.87
C THR A 737 21.40 -17.77 21.80
N PHE A 738 20.32 -17.98 21.04
CA PHE A 738 19.13 -17.15 21.15
C PHE A 738 18.42 -17.43 22.49
N GLY A 739 17.56 -16.52 22.92
CA GLY A 739 16.78 -16.65 24.14
C GLY A 739 15.48 -17.43 23.90
N SER A 740 14.40 -16.70 23.61
CA SER A 740 13.07 -17.28 23.36
C SER A 740 12.73 -17.35 21.87
N ILE A 741 11.73 -18.18 21.53
CA ILE A 741 11.10 -18.22 20.22
C ILE A 741 9.63 -17.85 20.33
N VAL A 742 9.17 -16.97 19.45
CA VAL A 742 7.77 -16.57 19.30
C VAL A 742 7.35 -16.90 17.88
N ASN A 743 6.33 -17.74 17.73
CA ASN A 743 5.79 -18.10 16.42
C ASN A 743 4.51 -17.32 16.13
N THR A 744 4.37 -16.87 14.90
CA THR A 744 3.12 -16.34 14.35
C THR A 744 2.64 -17.29 13.24
N ASN A 745 1.35 -17.63 13.23
CA ASN A 745 0.72 -18.52 12.25
C ASN A 745 1.22 -19.98 12.23
N LEU A 746 1.85 -20.46 13.32
CA LEU A 746 2.17 -21.88 13.48
C LEU A 746 0.98 -22.63 14.11
N PRO A 747 0.41 -23.68 13.48
CA PRO A 747 -0.66 -24.47 14.06
C PRO A 747 -0.24 -25.17 15.37
N GLY A 748 -1.19 -25.32 16.29
CA GLY A 748 -0.92 -25.83 17.65
C GLY A 748 -0.42 -27.29 17.74
N GLY A 749 -0.55 -28.09 16.69
CA GLY A 749 0.06 -29.43 16.62
C GLY A 749 1.57 -29.40 16.35
N PHE A 750 2.14 -28.25 15.99
CA PHE A 750 3.59 -28.10 15.88
C PHE A 750 4.18 -27.44 17.13
N ALA A 751 5.27 -28.01 17.63
CA ALA A 751 6.15 -27.36 18.57
C ALA A 751 7.43 -26.91 17.85
N SER A 752 7.93 -25.71 18.14
CA SER A 752 9.20 -25.22 17.62
C SER A 752 10.30 -25.25 18.68
N SER A 753 11.53 -25.42 18.24
CA SER A 753 12.74 -25.34 19.08
C SER A 753 13.92 -24.82 18.27
N LEU A 754 14.98 -24.39 18.96
CA LEU A 754 16.22 -23.95 18.34
C LEU A 754 17.34 -24.96 18.61
N SER A 755 18.16 -25.23 17.60
CA SER A 755 19.39 -26.03 17.76
C SER A 755 20.55 -25.38 17.01
N TYR A 756 21.76 -25.84 17.31
CA TYR A 756 22.99 -25.19 16.89
C TYR A 756 24.07 -26.21 16.53
N ASP A 757 24.93 -25.85 15.56
CA ASP A 757 26.24 -26.46 15.37
C ASP A 757 27.34 -25.38 15.51
N ALA A 758 28.58 -25.66 15.09
CA ALA A 758 29.69 -24.69 15.21
C ALA A 758 29.45 -23.36 14.45
N ASN A 759 28.65 -23.38 13.38
CA ASN A 759 28.48 -22.28 12.44
C ASN A 759 27.02 -21.88 12.19
N ASN A 760 26.04 -22.70 12.55
CA ASN A 760 24.66 -22.56 12.14
C ASN A 760 23.71 -22.50 13.34
N ALA A 761 22.65 -21.71 13.19
CA ALA A 761 21.46 -21.76 14.04
C ALA A 761 20.27 -22.28 13.22
N TYR A 762 19.51 -23.19 13.82
CA TYR A 762 18.41 -23.90 13.19
C TYR A 762 17.10 -23.63 13.92
N LEU A 763 16.03 -23.45 13.15
CA LEU A 763 14.65 -23.52 13.60
C LEU A 763 14.10 -24.91 13.31
N ASN A 764 13.80 -25.68 14.36
CA ASN A 764 13.27 -27.04 14.24
C ASN A 764 11.76 -27.05 14.52
N LEU A 765 11.04 -27.92 13.83
CA LEU A 765 9.63 -28.22 14.05
C LEU A 765 9.45 -29.70 14.37
N VAL A 766 8.62 -29.97 15.38
CA VAL A 766 8.15 -31.31 15.72
C VAL A 766 6.63 -31.32 15.65
N LEU A 767 6.06 -32.27 14.91
CA LEU A 767 4.63 -32.52 14.91
C LEU A 767 4.28 -33.40 16.10
N ARG A 768 3.43 -32.91 16.99
CA ARG A 768 2.91 -33.65 18.14
C ARG A 768 1.44 -33.31 18.38
N PHE A 769 0.56 -34.27 18.10
CA PHE A 769 -0.82 -34.24 18.58
C PHE A 769 -0.77 -34.51 20.10
N VAL A 770 -0.84 -33.45 20.91
CA VAL A 770 -0.69 -33.45 22.39
C VAL A 770 -1.42 -34.62 23.07
N PRO A 771 -0.78 -35.39 23.99
CA PRO A 771 -0.97 -35.12 25.42
C PRO A 771 0.26 -35.38 26.33
N PRO A 772 0.28 -34.89 27.59
CA PRO A 772 1.00 -35.57 28.67
C PRO A 772 0.53 -37.04 28.78
N PRO A 773 1.33 -37.95 29.34
CA PRO A 773 0.96 -39.36 29.44
C PRO A 773 -0.38 -39.53 30.19
N GLY A 774 -1.38 -40.16 29.57
CA GLY A 774 -2.52 -40.75 30.30
C GLY A 774 -3.96 -40.50 29.80
N THR A 775 -4.31 -39.42 29.09
CA THR A 775 -5.77 -39.11 28.91
C THR A 775 -6.20 -38.32 27.64
N GLY A 776 -5.51 -38.39 26.49
CA GLY A 776 -5.79 -37.47 25.36
C GLY A 776 -6.57 -38.01 24.15
N LEU A 777 -6.11 -39.13 23.57
CA LEU A 777 -6.63 -39.67 22.31
C LEU A 777 -7.17 -41.09 22.49
N ASN A 778 -8.34 -41.38 21.93
CA ASN A 778 -8.90 -42.74 21.87
C ASN A 778 -8.15 -43.61 20.83
N ASN A 779 -8.46 -44.92 20.74
CA ASN A 779 -7.77 -45.82 19.82
C ASN A 779 -7.84 -45.37 18.35
N ASN A 780 -9.04 -45.06 17.84
CA ASN A 780 -9.19 -44.59 16.46
C ASN A 780 -8.36 -43.33 16.19
N GLN A 781 -8.40 -42.34 17.10
CA GLN A 781 -7.61 -41.11 16.97
C GLN A 781 -6.10 -41.38 16.97
N ARG A 782 -5.61 -42.30 17.81
CA ARG A 782 -4.18 -42.71 17.82
C ARG A 782 -3.78 -43.42 16.53
N ASN A 783 -4.60 -44.35 16.04
CA ASN A 783 -4.36 -45.05 14.79
C ASN A 783 -4.20 -44.10 13.60
N ILE A 784 -4.81 -42.90 13.66
CA ILE A 784 -4.71 -41.86 12.63
C ILE A 784 -3.52 -40.93 12.90
N ALA A 785 -3.32 -40.52 14.17
CA ALA A 785 -2.27 -39.59 14.56
C ALA A 785 -0.87 -40.17 14.32
N ASP A 786 -0.62 -41.43 14.67
CA ASP A 786 0.72 -42.03 14.60
C ASP A 786 1.25 -42.10 13.14
N PRO A 787 0.49 -42.57 12.14
CA PRO A 787 0.92 -42.54 10.74
C PRO A 787 1.19 -41.12 10.20
N ILE A 788 0.42 -40.11 10.64
CA ILE A 788 0.64 -38.71 10.25
C ILE A 788 1.97 -38.20 10.83
N VAL A 789 2.24 -38.46 12.12
CA VAL A 789 3.51 -38.11 12.77
C VAL A 789 4.68 -38.85 12.13
N ASN A 790 4.53 -40.15 11.85
CA ASN A 790 5.56 -40.96 11.19
C ASN A 790 5.84 -40.49 9.77
N PHE A 791 4.82 -40.10 9.01
CA PHE A 791 4.99 -39.52 7.68
C PHE A 791 5.83 -38.24 7.74
N PHE A 792 5.47 -37.30 8.62
CA PHE A 792 6.29 -36.10 8.85
C PHE A 792 7.71 -36.50 9.25
N ASN A 793 7.85 -37.53 10.09
CA ASN A 793 9.13 -37.95 10.60
C ASN A 793 10.09 -38.48 9.53
N SER A 794 9.58 -39.29 8.61
CA SER A 794 10.38 -39.92 7.56
C SER A 794 10.63 -39.00 6.36
N ASN A 795 9.66 -38.14 6.01
CA ASN A 795 9.73 -37.34 4.78
C ASN A 795 10.27 -35.92 5.00
N GLY A 796 10.34 -35.44 6.24
CA GLY A 796 10.87 -34.11 6.55
C GLY A 796 9.91 -32.96 6.27
N GLY A 797 8.72 -33.21 5.74
CA GLY A 797 7.65 -32.22 5.56
C GLY A 797 6.25 -32.81 5.49
N ILE A 798 5.23 -32.00 5.80
CA ILE A 798 3.81 -32.38 5.81
C ILE A 798 2.92 -31.16 5.64
N PRO A 799 1.73 -31.27 5.01
CA PRO A 799 0.82 -30.15 4.92
C PRO A 799 0.40 -29.53 6.24
N LEU A 800 0.45 -28.19 6.29
CA LEU A 800 0.23 -27.39 7.50
C LEU A 800 -1.13 -27.68 8.16
N ALA A 801 -2.14 -28.00 7.33
CA ALA A 801 -3.47 -28.40 7.77
C ALA A 801 -3.48 -29.63 8.69
N PHE A 802 -2.56 -30.59 8.49
CA PHE A 802 -2.42 -31.74 9.39
C PHE A 802 -1.91 -31.33 10.77
N GLY A 803 -1.09 -30.28 10.87
CA GLY A 803 -0.67 -29.73 12.17
C GLY A 803 -1.76 -28.98 12.93
N GLY A 804 -2.89 -28.66 12.29
CA GLY A 804 -4.05 -28.04 12.93
C GLY A 804 -5.03 -29.04 13.55
N LEU A 805 -4.80 -30.34 13.41
CA LEU A 805 -5.76 -31.36 13.84
C LEU A 805 -5.89 -31.42 15.38
N THR A 806 -7.13 -31.28 15.84
CA THR A 806 -7.56 -31.54 17.22
C THR A 806 -8.05 -32.99 17.35
N PRO A 807 -8.32 -33.52 18.55
CA PRO A 807 -8.95 -34.83 18.70
C PRO A 807 -10.26 -34.98 17.90
N ALA A 808 -11.11 -33.94 17.89
CA ALA A 808 -12.32 -33.92 17.07
C ALA A 808 -12.01 -33.93 15.56
N GLY A 809 -10.98 -33.20 15.14
CA GLY A 809 -10.48 -33.22 13.76
C GLY A 809 -9.98 -34.60 13.33
N LEU A 810 -9.24 -35.29 14.20
CA LEU A 810 -8.81 -36.68 13.98
C LEU A 810 -10.03 -37.62 13.82
N THR A 811 -11.08 -37.45 14.61
CA THR A 811 -12.33 -38.21 14.44
C THR A 811 -13.00 -37.95 13.09
N GLN A 812 -13.08 -36.69 12.63
CA GLN A 812 -13.69 -36.35 11.33
C GLN A 812 -12.92 -36.95 10.13
N ILE A 813 -11.59 -37.08 10.24
CA ILE A 813 -10.74 -37.63 9.18
C ILE A 813 -10.51 -39.14 9.27
N SER A 814 -11.18 -39.81 10.20
CA SER A 814 -11.02 -41.25 10.44
C SER A 814 -11.57 -42.14 9.32
N GLY A 815 -12.53 -41.65 8.53
CA GLY A 815 -13.22 -42.49 7.56
C GLY A 815 -14.12 -43.57 8.19
N GLU A 816 -14.47 -43.45 9.48
CA GLU A 816 -15.34 -44.41 10.19
C GLU A 816 -16.67 -44.67 9.46
N THR A 817 -17.19 -43.67 8.73
CA THR A 817 -18.39 -43.77 7.88
C THR A 817 -18.40 -44.99 6.97
N ALA A 818 -17.23 -45.42 6.48
CA ALA A 818 -17.11 -46.61 5.63
C ALA A 818 -17.49 -47.93 6.35
N THR A 819 -17.50 -47.97 7.68
CA THR A 819 -17.97 -49.14 8.44
C THR A 819 -19.50 -49.25 8.47
N GLY A 820 -20.22 -48.13 8.29
CA GLY A 820 -21.68 -48.08 8.31
C GLY A 820 -22.34 -48.81 7.13
N SER A 821 -21.68 -48.88 5.97
CA SER A 821 -22.17 -49.66 4.82
C SER A 821 -22.19 -51.15 5.14
N GLN A 822 -21.14 -51.67 5.78
CA GLN A 822 -21.06 -53.08 6.21
C GLN A 822 -22.28 -53.44 7.06
N GLN A 823 -22.51 -52.71 8.15
CA GLN A 823 -23.61 -52.99 9.08
C GLN A 823 -24.98 -52.91 8.40
N THR A 824 -25.19 -51.90 7.57
CA THR A 824 -26.47 -51.68 6.87
C THR A 824 -26.76 -52.78 5.85
N THR A 825 -25.76 -53.28 5.14
CA THR A 825 -25.92 -54.39 4.18
C THR A 825 -26.23 -55.71 4.88
N PHE A 826 -25.58 -56.01 6.02
CA PHE A 826 -25.93 -57.18 6.84
C PHE A 826 -27.40 -57.14 7.26
N ASN A 827 -27.87 -55.98 7.73
CA ASN A 827 -29.27 -55.79 8.12
C ASN A 827 -30.25 -56.00 6.95
N ALA A 828 -29.93 -55.47 5.77
CA ALA A 828 -30.76 -55.63 4.58
C ALA A 828 -30.84 -57.07 4.09
N MET A 829 -29.72 -57.80 4.15
CA MET A 829 -29.69 -59.23 3.82
C MET A 829 -30.45 -60.06 4.87
N ASN A 830 -30.34 -59.73 6.16
CA ASN A 830 -31.09 -60.40 7.23
C ASN A 830 -32.61 -60.27 7.03
N GLN A 831 -33.11 -59.07 6.72
CA GLN A 831 -34.54 -58.84 6.47
C GLN A 831 -35.05 -59.60 5.23
N PHE A 832 -34.31 -59.56 4.13
CA PHE A 832 -34.68 -60.29 2.91
C PHE A 832 -34.62 -61.81 3.13
N MET A 833 -33.61 -62.31 3.84
CA MET A 833 -33.50 -63.72 4.18
C MET A 833 -34.65 -64.18 5.09
N GLY A 834 -35.03 -63.34 6.07
CA GLY A 834 -36.21 -63.55 6.91
C GLY A 834 -37.54 -63.52 6.14
N LEU A 835 -37.61 -62.80 5.01
CA LEU A 835 -38.75 -62.81 4.11
C LEU A 835 -38.82 -64.09 3.26
N LEU A 836 -37.69 -64.55 2.71
CA LEU A 836 -37.62 -65.78 1.91
C LEU A 836 -37.92 -67.03 2.74
N THR A 837 -37.42 -67.06 3.97
CA THR A 837 -37.51 -68.22 4.87
C THR A 837 -38.68 -68.15 5.83
N ASP A 838 -39.55 -67.11 5.72
CA ASP A 838 -40.61 -66.86 6.67
C ASP A 838 -41.51 -68.09 6.88
N PRO A 839 -41.41 -68.76 8.03
CA PRO A 839 -42.16 -69.97 8.28
C PRO A 839 -43.59 -69.68 8.71
N PHE A 840 -43.92 -68.42 9.00
CA PHE A 840 -45.26 -67.96 9.38
C PHE A 840 -46.17 -67.73 8.17
N ILE A 841 -45.60 -67.79 6.97
CA ILE A 841 -46.29 -67.78 5.68
C ILE A 841 -46.77 -69.22 5.29
N ASP A 842 -46.91 -70.11 6.28
CA ASP A 842 -47.34 -71.49 5.99
C ASP A 842 -48.84 -71.61 5.76
N GLY A 843 -49.16 -72.44 4.77
CA GLY A 843 -50.42 -72.56 4.04
C GLY A 843 -50.40 -71.82 2.70
N ARG A 844 -49.26 -71.88 2.00
CA ARG A 844 -49.24 -71.76 0.54
C ARG A 844 -50.02 -72.95 0.01
N GLY A 845 -51.29 -72.76 -0.38
CA GLY A 845 -52.11 -73.55 -1.32
C GLY A 845 -53.24 -74.48 -0.83
N ASP A 846 -53.65 -74.47 0.44
CA ASP A 846 -54.91 -75.18 0.78
C ASP A 846 -56.06 -74.20 0.61
N GLY A 847 -56.72 -74.31 -0.55
CA GLY A 847 -57.95 -73.60 -0.84
C GLY A 847 -58.98 -73.93 0.23
N ALA A 848 -59.50 -72.91 0.90
CA ALA A 848 -60.58 -73.11 1.85
C ALA A 848 -61.88 -73.29 1.07
N SER A 849 -62.22 -74.54 0.75
CA SER A 849 -63.45 -74.89 0.04
C SER A 849 -64.66 -74.83 0.98
N ALA A 850 -65.70 -74.11 0.54
CA ALA A 850 -66.99 -74.03 1.22
C ALA A 850 -67.63 -75.43 1.29
N GLY A 851 -67.66 -76.01 2.49
CA GLY A 851 -68.26 -77.32 2.75
C GLY A 851 -67.36 -78.34 3.47
N SER A 852 -66.09 -78.02 3.76
CA SER A 852 -65.22 -78.91 4.55
C SER A 852 -65.22 -78.54 6.04
N SER A 853 -65.71 -79.45 6.87
CA SER A 853 -65.46 -79.43 8.32
C SER A 853 -63.95 -79.47 8.55
N ALA A 854 -63.44 -78.56 9.39
CA ALA A 854 -62.05 -78.44 9.83
C ALA A 854 -61.19 -79.73 9.68
N GLY A 855 -60.39 -79.80 8.61
CA GLY A 855 -59.14 -80.57 8.57
C GLY A 855 -58.01 -79.55 8.58
N ALA A 856 -57.22 -79.34 9.64
CA ALA A 856 -56.48 -80.32 10.40
C ALA A 856 -55.94 -81.40 9.46
N SER A 857 -54.74 -81.15 8.94
CA SER A 857 -53.94 -82.12 8.19
C SER A 857 -54.03 -83.48 8.90
N ALA A 858 -54.50 -84.47 8.16
CA ALA A 858 -54.65 -85.84 8.64
C ALA A 858 -53.25 -86.42 8.95
N TYR A 859 -52.93 -86.51 10.25
CA TYR A 859 -51.95 -87.45 10.80
C TYR A 859 -52.61 -88.19 11.96
N ALA A 860 -53.29 -89.29 11.65
CA ALA A 860 -53.67 -90.30 12.62
C ALA A 860 -53.41 -91.69 12.02
N SER A 861 -52.52 -92.45 12.64
CA SER A 861 -52.42 -93.92 12.55
C SER A 861 -51.68 -94.45 13.79
N PRO A 862 -51.78 -95.74 14.15
CA PRO A 862 -52.96 -96.62 14.28
C PRO A 862 -53.07 -97.29 15.69
N ASP A 863 -54.26 -97.86 16.02
CA ASP A 863 -54.59 -98.92 17.03
C ASP A 863 -54.15 -98.78 18.52
N MET A 864 -54.80 -99.22 19.61
CA MET A 864 -56.09 -99.79 20.11
C MET A 864 -55.94 -99.84 21.68
N PRO A 865 -56.89 -100.29 22.57
CA PRO A 865 -58.21 -100.86 22.37
C PRO A 865 -59.36 -100.20 23.19
N ARG A 866 -60.56 -100.68 22.88
CA ARG A 866 -61.91 -100.28 23.32
C ARG A 866 -62.25 -100.58 24.79
N SER A 867 -63.32 -99.94 25.28
CA SER A 867 -64.24 -100.54 26.26
C SER A 867 -65.72 -100.44 25.84
N GLY A 868 -66.38 -101.60 25.72
CA GLY A 868 -67.67 -101.85 26.37
C GLY A 868 -68.97 -101.48 25.66
N ALA A 869 -69.33 -100.20 25.59
CA ALA A 869 -70.76 -99.84 25.60
C ALA A 869 -71.16 -98.70 24.64
N ALA A 870 -70.95 -98.90 23.34
CA ALA A 870 -71.65 -98.14 22.28
C ALA A 870 -71.65 -98.89 20.93
N ARG A 871 -71.62 -100.23 20.96
CA ARG A 871 -71.90 -101.08 19.79
C ARG A 871 -73.40 -101.34 19.78
N ASP A 872 -74.17 -100.46 19.13
CA ASP A 872 -75.40 -100.82 18.41
C ASP A 872 -76.03 -99.56 17.79
N ALA A 873 -75.62 -99.27 16.56
CA ALA A 873 -76.45 -98.66 15.50
C ALA A 873 -75.61 -98.56 14.20
N HIS A 874 -75.27 -99.71 13.62
CA HIS A 874 -74.70 -99.80 12.27
C HIS A 874 -75.73 -100.42 11.33
N ALA A 875 -76.13 -99.68 10.28
CA ALA A 875 -76.49 -100.14 8.93
C ALA A 875 -77.15 -98.97 8.15
N MET A 876 -76.88 -98.64 6.89
CA MET A 876 -76.12 -99.23 5.80
C MET A 876 -76.01 -98.19 4.64
N PHE A 877 -75.00 -98.37 3.76
CA PHE A 877 -74.84 -97.84 2.37
C PHE A 877 -74.42 -96.35 2.19
N THR A 878 -73.46 -95.94 1.34
CA THR A 878 -72.52 -96.58 0.39
C THR A 878 -71.22 -95.74 0.32
N LYS A 879 -70.10 -96.41 0.02
CA LYS A 879 -68.79 -95.81 -0.28
C LYS A 879 -68.87 -95.02 -1.60
N ALA A 880 -68.91 -93.69 -1.51
CA ALA A 880 -68.64 -92.82 -2.66
C ALA A 880 -67.13 -92.55 -2.74
N VAL A 881 -66.57 -92.80 -3.91
CA VAL A 881 -65.20 -92.47 -4.29
C VAL A 881 -65.01 -90.96 -4.14
N VAL A 882 -64.06 -90.52 -3.31
CA VAL A 882 -63.57 -89.14 -3.36
C VAL A 882 -62.81 -89.02 -4.67
N MET A 883 -63.45 -88.38 -5.65
CA MET A 883 -62.79 -87.87 -6.85
C MET A 883 -61.64 -86.97 -6.38
N ALA A 884 -60.46 -87.14 -6.97
CA ALA A 884 -59.36 -86.20 -6.81
C ALA A 884 -59.89 -84.78 -7.04
N ASP A 885 -59.59 -83.87 -6.12
CA ASP A 885 -59.85 -82.44 -6.32
C ASP A 885 -59.17 -82.00 -7.63
N PRO A 886 -59.91 -81.56 -8.66
CA PRO A 886 -59.34 -81.20 -9.95
C PRO A 886 -58.54 -79.89 -9.94
N PHE A 887 -58.53 -79.13 -8.83
CA PHE A 887 -57.85 -77.83 -8.73
C PHE A 887 -56.94 -77.74 -7.49
N ALA A 888 -55.79 -78.40 -7.54
CA ALA A 888 -54.72 -78.11 -6.58
C ALA A 888 -54.11 -76.75 -6.91
N GLN A 889 -54.22 -75.77 -6.00
CA GLN A 889 -53.57 -74.47 -6.16
C GLN A 889 -52.04 -74.67 -6.09
N ARG A 890 -51.39 -74.72 -7.24
CA ARG A 890 -49.95 -75.07 -7.36
C ARG A 890 -49.06 -73.84 -7.43
N TRP A 891 -49.62 -72.71 -7.87
CA TRP A 891 -48.90 -71.46 -8.00
C TRP A 891 -49.37 -70.45 -6.96
N SER A 892 -48.42 -69.67 -6.46
CA SER A 892 -48.73 -68.48 -5.68
C SER A 892 -47.81 -67.36 -6.10
N VAL A 893 -48.36 -66.15 -6.17
CA VAL A 893 -47.57 -64.92 -6.33
C VAL A 893 -47.81 -64.04 -5.13
N TRP A 894 -46.76 -63.34 -4.71
CA TRP A 894 -46.83 -62.47 -3.56
C TRP A 894 -46.01 -61.20 -3.79
N ALA A 895 -46.46 -60.13 -3.13
CA ALA A 895 -45.73 -58.89 -3.02
C ALA A 895 -45.59 -58.55 -1.53
N ALA A 896 -44.44 -58.04 -1.14
CA ALA A 896 -44.15 -57.62 0.22
C ALA A 896 -43.49 -56.25 0.26
N GLY A 897 -43.92 -55.40 1.19
CA GLY A 897 -43.14 -54.25 1.63
C GLY A 897 -42.46 -54.59 2.94
N TYR A 898 -41.18 -54.28 3.09
CA TYR A 898 -40.44 -54.48 4.34
C TYR A 898 -39.52 -53.30 4.62
N GLY A 899 -39.21 -53.08 5.89
CA GLY A 899 -38.27 -52.05 6.29
C GLY A 899 -38.07 -52.00 7.79
N GLY A 900 -37.10 -51.21 8.23
CA GLY A 900 -36.78 -51.06 9.64
C GLY A 900 -35.68 -50.05 9.90
N SER A 901 -35.41 -49.83 11.18
CA SER A 901 -34.34 -48.97 11.68
C SER A 901 -33.58 -49.70 12.78
N GLN A 902 -32.26 -49.59 12.76
CA GLN A 902 -31.38 -50.11 13.80
C GLN A 902 -30.39 -49.05 14.24
N THR A 903 -30.29 -48.86 15.55
CA THR A 903 -29.24 -48.05 16.19
C THR A 903 -28.30 -48.98 16.94
N THR A 904 -27.00 -48.70 16.80
CA THR A 904 -25.91 -49.42 17.45
C THR A 904 -25.00 -48.42 18.14
N ASP A 905 -24.81 -48.59 19.45
CA ASP A 905 -24.01 -47.70 20.26
C ASP A 905 -22.51 -47.83 19.96
N GLY A 906 -21.81 -46.69 20.02
CA GLY A 906 -20.37 -46.61 19.88
C GLY A 906 -19.64 -46.90 21.19
N ASN A 907 -18.32 -46.79 21.16
CA ASN A 907 -17.44 -46.98 22.30
C ASN A 907 -16.43 -45.82 22.35
N THR A 908 -16.56 -44.94 23.33
CA THR A 908 -15.75 -43.71 23.44
C THR A 908 -14.27 -43.97 23.73
N THR A 909 -13.94 -45.07 24.40
CA THR A 909 -12.54 -45.46 24.68
C THR A 909 -11.85 -45.96 23.42
N LEU A 910 -12.57 -46.71 22.59
CA LEU A 910 -12.08 -47.17 21.29
C LEU A 910 -12.19 -46.08 20.20
N GLY A 911 -13.06 -45.09 20.41
CA GLY A 911 -13.33 -43.99 19.48
C GLY A 911 -14.37 -44.34 18.42
N PHE A 912 -15.27 -45.29 18.69
CA PHE A 912 -16.36 -45.65 17.80
C PHE A 912 -17.55 -44.75 18.08
N ASN A 913 -18.17 -44.21 17.04
CA ASN A 913 -19.35 -43.37 17.11
C ASN A 913 -20.63 -44.19 16.91
N ASN A 914 -21.71 -43.73 17.54
CA ASN A 914 -23.03 -44.36 17.37
C ASN A 914 -23.43 -44.35 15.89
N THR A 915 -23.99 -45.47 15.43
CA THR A 915 -24.43 -45.66 14.05
C THR A 915 -25.93 -45.94 14.01
N THR A 916 -26.63 -45.35 13.05
CA THR A 916 -28.03 -45.66 12.77
C THR A 916 -28.17 -46.05 11.30
N SER A 917 -28.88 -47.15 11.04
CA SER A 917 -29.19 -47.65 9.70
C SER A 917 -30.71 -47.75 9.53
N ARG A 918 -31.20 -47.48 8.31
CA ARG A 918 -32.60 -47.66 7.93
C ARG A 918 -32.69 -48.31 6.57
N ILE A 919 -33.66 -49.19 6.43
CA ILE A 919 -33.90 -49.98 5.23
C ILE A 919 -35.37 -49.86 4.87
N ALA A 920 -35.66 -49.72 3.58
CA ALA A 920 -36.99 -49.87 3.02
C ALA A 920 -36.88 -50.58 1.67
N GLY A 921 -37.69 -51.61 1.46
CA GLY A 921 -37.67 -52.39 0.25
C GLY A 921 -39.03 -52.98 -0.08
N THR A 922 -39.20 -53.31 -1.36
CA THR A 922 -40.32 -54.10 -1.86
C THR A 922 -39.78 -55.35 -2.52
N ALA A 923 -40.49 -56.45 -2.32
CA ALA A 923 -40.16 -57.73 -2.92
C ALA A 923 -41.38 -58.29 -3.62
N VAL A 924 -41.14 -58.97 -4.74
CA VAL A 924 -42.13 -59.79 -5.42
C VAL A 924 -41.57 -61.19 -5.58
N GLY A 925 -42.40 -62.18 -5.36
CA GLY A 925 -41.97 -63.57 -5.46
C GLY A 925 -43.06 -64.46 -6.01
N ALA A 926 -42.61 -65.60 -6.54
CA ALA A 926 -43.47 -66.66 -7.03
C ALA A 926 -43.03 -67.99 -6.42
N ASP A 927 -44.04 -68.77 -6.06
CA ASP A 927 -43.90 -70.00 -5.32
C ASP A 927 -44.60 -71.13 -6.09
N TYR A 928 -43.95 -72.30 -6.17
CA TYR A 928 -44.49 -73.49 -6.81
C TYR A 928 -44.49 -74.68 -5.85
N ARG A 929 -45.66 -75.31 -5.69
CA ARG A 929 -45.79 -76.58 -4.98
C ARG A 929 -45.35 -77.74 -5.87
N ILE A 930 -44.17 -78.28 -5.58
CA ILE A 930 -43.62 -79.47 -6.26
C ILE A 930 -44.39 -80.72 -5.82
N SER A 931 -44.75 -80.79 -4.54
CA SER A 931 -45.59 -81.84 -3.95
C SER A 931 -46.46 -81.22 -2.84
N PRO A 932 -47.42 -81.97 -2.24
CA PRO A 932 -48.17 -81.48 -1.08
C PRO A 932 -47.29 -81.02 0.08
N ASN A 933 -46.06 -81.55 0.16
CA ASN A 933 -45.13 -81.36 1.27
C ASN A 933 -43.88 -80.56 0.90
N THR A 934 -43.65 -80.29 -0.39
CA THR A 934 -42.45 -79.61 -0.88
C THR A 934 -42.83 -78.41 -1.73
N LEU A 935 -42.26 -77.28 -1.38
CA LEU A 935 -42.43 -76.05 -2.11
C LEU A 935 -41.07 -75.39 -2.37
N ALA A 936 -40.92 -74.83 -3.56
CA ALA A 936 -39.80 -73.98 -3.92
C ALA A 936 -40.32 -72.63 -4.42
N GLY A 937 -39.53 -71.59 -4.26
CA GLY A 937 -39.87 -70.26 -4.75
C GLY A 937 -38.64 -69.41 -4.99
N PHE A 938 -38.87 -68.30 -5.67
CA PHE A 938 -37.87 -67.26 -5.86
C PHE A 938 -38.50 -65.90 -5.61
N ALA A 939 -37.67 -64.94 -5.24
CA ALA A 939 -38.09 -63.55 -5.11
C ALA A 939 -37.02 -62.60 -5.62
N LEU A 940 -37.49 -61.48 -6.14
CA LEU A 940 -36.68 -60.32 -6.48
C LEU A 940 -37.12 -59.17 -5.57
N ALA A 941 -36.17 -58.41 -5.05
CA ALA A 941 -36.43 -57.24 -4.25
C ALA A 941 -35.64 -56.03 -4.75
N GLY A 942 -36.27 -54.86 -4.64
CA GLY A 942 -35.67 -53.57 -4.88
C GLY A 942 -35.93 -52.66 -3.69
N GLY A 943 -34.97 -51.81 -3.33
CA GLY A 943 -35.13 -50.93 -2.18
C GLY A 943 -34.00 -49.92 -2.03
N GLY A 944 -34.04 -49.22 -0.91
CA GLY A 944 -33.01 -48.26 -0.53
C GLY A 944 -32.55 -48.49 0.90
N THR A 945 -31.28 -48.22 1.15
CA THR A 945 -30.73 -48.13 2.50
C THR A 945 -30.19 -46.74 2.76
N ASN A 946 -30.21 -46.31 4.02
CA ASN A 946 -29.52 -45.12 4.48
C ASN A 946 -28.90 -45.37 5.86
N PHE A 947 -27.73 -44.79 6.09
CA PHE A 947 -27.07 -44.86 7.38
C PHE A 947 -26.36 -43.56 7.73
N SER A 948 -26.15 -43.34 9.02
CA SER A 948 -25.44 -42.20 9.58
C SER A 948 -24.55 -42.65 10.73
N VAL A 949 -23.32 -42.13 10.75
CA VAL A 949 -22.35 -42.28 11.84
C VAL A 949 -22.16 -40.91 12.48
N VAL A 950 -22.46 -40.80 13.77
CA VAL A 950 -22.32 -39.53 14.51
C VAL A 950 -20.89 -39.01 14.37
N ASN A 951 -20.69 -37.72 14.09
CA ASN A 951 -19.37 -37.10 13.83
C ASN A 951 -18.52 -37.70 12.68
N GLY A 952 -19.04 -38.70 11.95
CA GLY A 952 -18.33 -39.38 10.87
C GLY A 952 -18.88 -39.05 9.49
N GLY A 953 -20.21 -39.09 9.31
CA GLY A 953 -20.86 -38.85 8.01
C GLY A 953 -22.08 -39.74 7.79
N SER A 954 -22.47 -39.90 6.53
CA SER A 954 -23.63 -40.71 6.14
C SER A 954 -23.40 -41.46 4.84
N GLY A 955 -24.25 -42.45 4.58
CA GLY A 955 -24.29 -43.12 3.30
C GLY A 955 -25.69 -43.56 2.94
N ARG A 956 -25.87 -43.83 1.65
CA ARG A 956 -27.10 -44.39 1.09
C ARG A 956 -26.76 -45.41 0.03
N SER A 957 -27.66 -46.36 -0.19
CA SER A 957 -27.51 -47.29 -1.30
C SER A 957 -28.84 -47.58 -1.99
N ASP A 958 -28.78 -47.80 -3.29
CA ASP A 958 -29.85 -48.46 -4.03
C ASP A 958 -29.57 -49.97 -4.02
N LEU A 959 -30.57 -50.77 -3.64
CA LEU A 959 -30.45 -52.19 -3.35
C LEU A 959 -31.25 -53.01 -4.35
N PHE A 960 -30.60 -54.01 -4.94
CA PHE A 960 -31.25 -55.11 -5.65
C PHE A 960 -30.93 -56.42 -4.95
N GLN A 961 -31.92 -57.27 -4.73
CA GLN A 961 -31.71 -58.61 -4.18
C GLN A 961 -32.47 -59.64 -5.01
N ALA A 962 -31.88 -60.81 -5.12
CA ALA A 962 -32.50 -61.98 -5.73
C ALA A 962 -32.25 -63.17 -4.84
N GLY A 963 -33.27 -63.99 -4.61
CA GLY A 963 -33.09 -65.18 -3.79
C GLY A 963 -34.02 -66.30 -4.20
N ALA A 964 -33.59 -67.51 -3.88
CA ALA A 964 -34.36 -68.73 -4.06
C ALA A 964 -34.40 -69.49 -2.74
N PHE A 965 -35.49 -70.19 -2.52
CA PHE A 965 -35.69 -70.96 -1.30
C PHE A 965 -36.51 -72.21 -1.57
N ILE A 966 -36.32 -73.18 -0.69
CA ILE A 966 -37.04 -74.44 -0.68
C ILE A 966 -37.46 -74.74 0.74
N ARG A 967 -38.65 -75.33 0.88
CA ARG A 967 -39.15 -75.85 2.13
C ARG A 967 -39.75 -77.23 1.92
N HIS A 968 -39.40 -78.15 2.81
CA HIS A 968 -39.94 -79.49 2.86
C HIS A 968 -40.53 -79.74 4.25
N ASN A 969 -41.79 -80.17 4.30
CA ASN A 969 -42.47 -80.59 5.51
C ASN A 969 -42.52 -82.12 5.57
N ALA A 970 -42.11 -82.71 6.69
CA ALA A 970 -42.13 -84.15 6.94
C ALA A 970 -42.90 -84.40 8.24
N GLY A 971 -44.23 -84.55 8.13
CA GLY A 971 -45.10 -84.60 9.31
C GLY A 971 -45.11 -83.25 10.04
N ALA A 972 -44.87 -83.30 11.35
CA ALA A 972 -44.74 -82.10 12.18
C ALA A 972 -43.35 -81.42 12.06
N ALA A 973 -42.38 -82.06 11.41
CA ALA A 973 -41.06 -81.49 11.17
C ALA A 973 -41.02 -80.70 9.86
N TYR A 974 -40.16 -79.68 9.79
CA TYR A 974 -39.83 -79.03 8.54
C TYR A 974 -38.33 -78.73 8.44
N LEU A 975 -37.88 -78.63 7.20
CA LEU A 975 -36.58 -78.11 6.82
C LEU A 975 -36.77 -77.02 5.75
N SER A 976 -36.15 -75.86 5.96
CA SER A 976 -36.09 -74.78 4.96
C SER A 976 -34.65 -74.41 4.66
N GLY A 977 -34.40 -74.04 3.42
CA GLY A 977 -33.12 -73.54 2.95
C GLY A 977 -33.32 -72.39 1.98
N ALA A 978 -32.49 -71.36 2.07
CA ALA A 978 -32.52 -70.22 1.17
C ALA A 978 -31.12 -69.72 0.84
N LEU A 979 -30.98 -69.20 -0.37
CA LEU A 979 -29.79 -68.52 -0.87
C LEU A 979 -30.22 -67.18 -1.49
N ALA A 980 -29.48 -66.12 -1.17
CA ALA A 980 -29.75 -64.80 -1.67
C ALA A 980 -28.46 -64.11 -2.14
N TYR A 981 -28.56 -63.40 -3.24
CA TYR A 981 -27.59 -62.45 -3.76
C TYR A 981 -28.13 -61.04 -3.59
N GLY A 982 -27.27 -60.12 -3.20
CA GLY A 982 -27.54 -58.69 -3.11
C GLY A 982 -26.50 -57.90 -3.89
N TRP A 983 -26.96 -56.91 -4.63
CA TRP A 983 -26.13 -55.90 -5.28
C TRP A 983 -26.54 -54.53 -4.77
N GLN A 984 -25.56 -53.67 -4.51
CA GLN A 984 -25.78 -52.31 -4.02
C GLN A 984 -24.91 -51.29 -4.76
N ASP A 985 -25.48 -50.17 -5.20
CA ASP A 985 -24.74 -48.95 -5.52
C ASP A 985 -24.71 -48.05 -4.30
N ILE A 986 -23.54 -47.88 -3.70
CA ILE A 986 -23.36 -47.20 -2.42
C ILE A 986 -22.72 -45.84 -2.66
N THR A 987 -23.33 -44.79 -2.12
CA THR A 987 -22.72 -43.47 -2.00
C THR A 987 -22.50 -43.12 -0.53
N THR A 988 -21.27 -42.76 -0.17
CA THR A 988 -20.92 -42.25 1.16
C THR A 988 -20.51 -40.78 1.08
N ASN A 989 -20.91 -39.98 2.07
CA ASN A 989 -20.54 -38.57 2.21
C ASN A 989 -20.07 -38.27 3.64
N ARG A 990 -18.97 -37.53 3.78
CA ARG A 990 -18.54 -36.97 5.06
C ARG A 990 -18.02 -35.55 4.91
N THR A 991 -18.17 -34.76 5.97
CA THR A 991 -17.73 -33.36 6.01
C THR A 991 -16.54 -33.23 6.96
N VAL A 992 -15.46 -32.60 6.48
CA VAL A 992 -14.29 -32.25 7.31
C VAL A 992 -14.24 -30.75 7.46
N THR A 993 -14.24 -30.26 8.70
CA THR A 993 -14.31 -28.82 9.00
C THR A 993 -12.99 -28.24 9.52
N VAL A 994 -11.90 -29.01 9.49
CA VAL A 994 -10.62 -28.67 10.15
C VAL A 994 -9.85 -27.56 9.42
N ALA A 995 -9.90 -27.52 8.09
CA ALA A 995 -9.13 -26.58 7.27
C ALA A 995 -9.97 -25.93 6.17
N GLY A 996 -11.23 -25.62 6.47
CA GLY A 996 -12.26 -25.25 5.51
C GLY A 996 -13.49 -26.14 5.67
N ILE A 997 -14.34 -26.21 4.65
CA ILE A 997 -15.47 -27.16 4.60
C ILE A 997 -15.22 -28.06 3.39
N ASP A 998 -14.58 -29.20 3.64
CA ASP A 998 -14.36 -30.22 2.62
C ASP A 998 -15.47 -31.27 2.69
N GLN A 999 -16.16 -31.50 1.57
CA GLN A 999 -17.14 -32.58 1.44
C GLN A 999 -16.50 -33.71 0.64
N LEU A 1000 -16.27 -34.84 1.30
CA LEU A 1000 -15.59 -36.00 0.73
C LEU A 1000 -16.63 -37.08 0.44
N ARG A 1001 -16.73 -37.45 -0.83
CA ARG A 1001 -17.73 -38.39 -1.35
C ARG A 1001 -17.05 -39.58 -2.01
N ALA A 1002 -17.58 -40.78 -1.81
CA ALA A 1002 -17.22 -41.96 -2.60
C ALA A 1002 -18.49 -42.61 -3.15
N GLN A 1003 -18.39 -43.20 -4.33
CA GLN A 1003 -19.43 -44.02 -4.94
C GLN A 1003 -18.81 -45.33 -5.43
N PHE A 1004 -19.41 -46.46 -5.08
CA PHE A 1004 -18.88 -47.78 -5.40
C PHE A 1004 -19.99 -48.83 -5.36
N ASN A 1005 -19.80 -49.90 -6.13
CA ASN A 1005 -20.73 -51.03 -6.17
C ASN A 1005 -20.23 -52.16 -5.29
N ALA A 1006 -21.10 -52.72 -4.46
CA ALA A 1006 -20.78 -53.81 -3.56
C ALA A 1006 -21.74 -54.98 -3.73
N ASN A 1007 -21.24 -56.18 -3.42
CA ASN A 1007 -22.00 -57.42 -3.57
C ASN A 1007 -22.15 -58.09 -2.21
N ALA A 1008 -23.27 -58.78 -2.01
CA ALA A 1008 -23.52 -59.56 -0.81
C ALA A 1008 -24.09 -60.93 -1.15
N TRP A 1009 -23.68 -61.93 -0.39
CA TRP A 1009 -24.15 -63.30 -0.51
C TRP A 1009 -24.64 -63.77 0.85
N SER A 1010 -25.84 -64.33 0.93
CA SER A 1010 -26.40 -64.84 2.16
C SER A 1010 -27.00 -66.22 1.96
N GLY A 1011 -26.82 -67.09 2.94
CA GLY A 1011 -27.40 -68.42 2.95
C GLY A 1011 -27.94 -68.76 4.32
N ARG A 1012 -29.12 -69.37 4.37
CA ARG A 1012 -29.79 -69.77 5.61
C ARG A 1012 -30.35 -71.18 5.50
N VAL A 1013 -30.18 -71.96 6.55
CA VAL A 1013 -30.82 -73.26 6.74
C VAL A 1013 -31.52 -73.27 8.09
N GLU A 1014 -32.76 -73.74 8.12
CA GLU A 1014 -33.58 -73.77 9.33
C GLU A 1014 -34.35 -75.08 9.42
N GLY A 1015 -34.36 -75.69 10.61
CA GLY A 1015 -35.18 -76.87 10.91
C GLY A 1015 -36.00 -76.65 12.17
N GLY A 1016 -37.22 -77.19 12.18
CA GLY A 1016 -38.10 -77.11 13.36
C GLY A 1016 -39.10 -78.26 13.43
N TYR A 1017 -39.67 -78.46 14.61
CA TYR A 1017 -40.66 -79.51 14.88
C TYR A 1017 -41.86 -78.93 15.64
N ARG A 1018 -43.07 -79.08 15.08
CA ARG A 1018 -44.28 -78.46 15.63
C ARG A 1018 -45.03 -79.39 16.58
N PHE A 1019 -45.31 -78.90 17.77
CA PHE A 1019 -46.19 -79.53 18.76
C PHE A 1019 -47.53 -78.82 18.78
N VAL A 1020 -48.63 -79.58 18.76
CA VAL A 1020 -49.98 -79.06 19.03
C VAL A 1020 -50.30 -79.35 20.48
N SER A 1021 -50.70 -78.33 21.24
CA SER A 1021 -51.11 -78.48 22.64
C SER A 1021 -52.64 -78.45 22.78
N PRO A 1022 -53.31 -79.60 22.98
CA PRO A 1022 -54.76 -79.64 23.18
C PRO A 1022 -55.20 -78.93 24.46
N TRP A 1023 -54.36 -78.93 25.51
CA TRP A 1023 -54.63 -78.35 26.82
C TRP A 1023 -54.49 -76.81 26.85
N MET A 1024 -53.87 -76.20 25.82
CA MET A 1024 -53.80 -74.74 25.64
C MET A 1024 -54.81 -74.24 24.60
N GLY A 1025 -55.93 -74.94 24.41
CA GLY A 1025 -56.94 -74.58 23.42
C GLY A 1025 -56.45 -74.72 21.98
N GLY A 1026 -55.47 -75.59 21.69
CA GLY A 1026 -55.00 -75.87 20.32
C GLY A 1026 -53.97 -74.87 19.77
N VAL A 1027 -53.13 -74.28 20.62
CA VAL A 1027 -51.97 -73.47 20.19
C VAL A 1027 -50.85 -74.40 19.68
N GLY A 1028 -50.23 -74.02 18.56
CA GLY A 1028 -49.03 -74.67 18.03
C GLY A 1028 -47.77 -74.05 18.60
N ILE A 1029 -46.80 -74.88 19.02
CA ILE A 1029 -45.47 -74.45 19.48
C ILE A 1029 -44.41 -75.18 18.65
N THR A 1030 -43.48 -74.45 18.07
CA THR A 1030 -42.45 -74.98 17.17
C THR A 1030 -41.06 -74.51 17.62
N PRO A 1031 -40.32 -75.32 18.40
CA PRO A 1031 -38.88 -75.13 18.54
C PRO A 1031 -38.18 -75.27 17.20
N TYR A 1032 -37.18 -74.42 16.98
CA TYR A 1032 -36.38 -74.43 15.77
C TYR A 1032 -34.93 -74.04 16.06
N ALA A 1033 -34.05 -74.45 15.15
CA ALA A 1033 -32.67 -74.01 15.07
C ALA A 1033 -32.37 -73.54 13.64
N ALA A 1034 -31.60 -72.47 13.50
CA ALA A 1034 -31.16 -71.96 12.21
C ALA A 1034 -29.67 -71.62 12.21
N GLY A 1035 -29.04 -71.83 11.07
CA GLY A 1035 -27.72 -71.31 10.75
C GLY A 1035 -27.80 -70.38 9.55
N GLN A 1036 -27.13 -69.24 9.62
CA GLN A 1036 -27.05 -68.26 8.55
C GLN A 1036 -25.63 -67.75 8.39
N PHE A 1037 -25.21 -67.49 7.17
CA PHE A 1037 -24.02 -66.69 6.90
C PHE A 1037 -24.38 -65.54 5.97
N THR A 1038 -23.65 -64.45 6.07
CA THR A 1038 -23.67 -63.37 5.09
C THR A 1038 -22.25 -62.92 4.83
N THR A 1039 -21.88 -62.79 3.56
CA THR A 1039 -20.60 -62.24 3.11
C THR A 1039 -20.88 -60.97 2.33
N PHE A 1040 -20.12 -59.92 2.61
CA PHE A 1040 -20.18 -58.62 1.96
C PHE A 1040 -18.83 -58.30 1.31
N ASP A 1041 -18.82 -58.17 0.00
CA ASP A 1041 -17.65 -57.91 -0.82
C ASP A 1041 -17.59 -56.42 -1.21
N LEU A 1042 -16.64 -55.69 -0.60
CA LEU A 1042 -16.32 -54.30 -0.91
C LEU A 1042 -15.21 -54.23 -1.96
N PRO A 1043 -15.37 -53.45 -3.04
CA PRO A 1043 -14.28 -53.17 -3.97
C PRO A 1043 -13.24 -52.24 -3.34
N ALA A 1044 -12.11 -52.03 -4.02
CA ALA A 1044 -11.26 -50.90 -3.72
C ALA A 1044 -11.95 -49.62 -4.23
N TYR A 1045 -11.94 -48.55 -3.44
CA TYR A 1045 -12.54 -47.27 -3.81
C TYR A 1045 -11.82 -46.10 -3.12
N ALA A 1046 -12.03 -44.89 -3.62
CA ALA A 1046 -11.43 -43.68 -3.07
C ALA A 1046 -12.45 -42.54 -2.99
N GLU A 1047 -12.26 -41.67 -2.00
CA GLU A 1047 -13.03 -40.45 -1.85
C GLU A 1047 -12.59 -39.38 -2.86
N GLN A 1048 -13.53 -38.55 -3.28
CA GLN A 1048 -13.33 -37.38 -4.11
C GLN A 1048 -13.92 -36.16 -3.40
N ALA A 1049 -13.30 -34.99 -3.57
CA ALA A 1049 -13.83 -33.75 -3.04
C ALA A 1049 -15.02 -33.28 -3.89
N ALA A 1050 -16.23 -33.36 -3.34
CA ALA A 1050 -17.43 -32.81 -3.96
C ALA A 1050 -17.47 -31.27 -3.86
N THR A 1051 -16.93 -30.72 -2.78
CA THR A 1051 -16.65 -29.30 -2.55
C THR A 1051 -15.43 -29.18 -1.64
N GLY A 1052 -14.65 -28.10 -1.77
CA GLY A 1052 -13.41 -27.94 -1.00
C GLY A 1052 -12.20 -28.61 -1.68
N VAL A 1053 -11.20 -29.00 -0.90
CA VAL A 1053 -9.96 -29.63 -1.37
C VAL A 1053 -9.85 -31.08 -0.91
N ASN A 1054 -9.01 -31.88 -1.58
CA ASN A 1054 -8.84 -33.31 -1.29
C ASN A 1054 -7.80 -33.60 -0.19
N THR A 1055 -7.45 -32.62 0.65
CA THR A 1055 -6.35 -32.73 1.63
C THR A 1055 -6.51 -33.93 2.55
N PHE A 1056 -7.74 -34.21 3.01
CA PHE A 1056 -8.06 -35.31 3.92
C PHE A 1056 -8.80 -36.48 3.24
N ALA A 1057 -8.77 -36.55 1.90
CA ALA A 1057 -9.42 -37.63 1.16
C ALA A 1057 -8.71 -38.98 1.40
N LEU A 1058 -9.50 -40.04 1.58
CA LEU A 1058 -9.04 -41.39 1.87
C LEU A 1058 -9.20 -42.33 0.68
N ALA A 1059 -8.32 -43.31 0.59
CA ALA A 1059 -8.45 -44.47 -0.28
C ALA A 1059 -8.60 -45.74 0.57
N TYR A 1060 -9.45 -46.65 0.12
CA TYR A 1060 -9.81 -47.90 0.80
C TYR A 1060 -9.49 -49.09 -0.11
N ALA A 1061 -8.85 -50.11 0.45
CA ALA A 1061 -8.57 -51.35 -0.26
C ALA A 1061 -9.81 -52.25 -0.31
N SER A 1062 -9.88 -53.15 -1.31
CA SER A 1062 -10.95 -54.14 -1.40
C SER A 1062 -10.96 -55.06 -0.18
N LYS A 1063 -12.15 -55.41 0.31
CA LYS A 1063 -12.30 -56.21 1.53
C LYS A 1063 -13.57 -57.05 1.48
N SER A 1064 -13.47 -58.33 1.83
CA SER A 1064 -14.63 -59.17 2.11
C SER A 1064 -14.85 -59.28 3.61
N VAL A 1065 -16.10 -59.16 4.06
CA VAL A 1065 -16.51 -59.27 5.47
C VAL A 1065 -17.57 -60.35 5.57
N THR A 1066 -17.34 -61.37 6.40
CA THR A 1066 -18.31 -62.46 6.60
C THR A 1066 -18.75 -62.50 8.05
N ASP A 1067 -20.06 -62.49 8.26
CA ASP A 1067 -20.68 -62.74 9.56
C ASP A 1067 -21.47 -64.05 9.49
N THR A 1068 -21.32 -64.86 10.51
CA THR A 1068 -22.04 -66.13 10.67
C THR A 1068 -22.89 -66.03 11.91
N ARG A 1069 -24.13 -66.48 11.80
CA ARG A 1069 -25.16 -66.37 12.81
C ARG A 1069 -25.78 -67.72 13.09
N SER A 1070 -25.96 -68.03 14.37
CA SER A 1070 -26.77 -69.15 14.83
C SER A 1070 -28.00 -68.63 15.56
N GLU A 1071 -29.12 -69.33 15.42
CA GLU A 1071 -30.35 -68.98 16.11
C GLU A 1071 -31.01 -70.21 16.73
N LEU A 1072 -31.48 -70.05 17.97
CA LEU A 1072 -32.30 -71.04 18.66
C LEU A 1072 -33.56 -70.34 19.16
N GLY A 1073 -34.73 -70.86 18.82
CA GLY A 1073 -35.96 -70.18 19.18
C GLY A 1073 -37.20 -71.05 19.23
N LEU A 1074 -38.26 -70.41 19.71
CA LEU A 1074 -39.61 -70.95 19.81
C LEU A 1074 -40.54 -70.08 18.98
N ARG A 1075 -41.40 -70.74 18.19
CA ARG A 1075 -42.49 -70.10 17.46
C ARG A 1075 -43.82 -70.55 18.01
N SER A 1076 -44.81 -69.67 18.01
CA SER A 1076 -46.18 -69.99 18.39
C SER A 1076 -47.16 -69.61 17.28
N ASP A 1077 -48.20 -70.40 17.07
CA ASP A 1077 -49.27 -70.12 16.11
C ASP A 1077 -50.65 -70.50 16.64
N LYS A 1078 -51.67 -69.69 16.31
CA LYS A 1078 -53.07 -69.96 16.61
C LYS A 1078 -54.00 -69.43 15.52
N SER A 1079 -54.76 -70.33 14.90
CA SER A 1079 -55.72 -70.00 13.86
C SER A 1079 -57.17 -70.00 14.38
N TYR A 1080 -57.97 -69.10 13.81
CA TYR A 1080 -59.41 -68.92 14.06
C TYR A 1080 -60.15 -69.03 12.73
N ALA A 1081 -61.12 -69.95 12.65
CA ALA A 1081 -62.01 -70.04 11.51
C ALA A 1081 -63.02 -68.88 11.54
N MET A 1082 -63.24 -68.25 10.39
CA MET A 1082 -64.17 -67.14 10.18
C MET A 1082 -65.05 -67.45 8.95
N ALA A 1083 -66.21 -66.78 8.83
CA ALA A 1083 -67.16 -67.04 7.75
C ALA A 1083 -66.58 -66.87 6.33
N ASP A 1084 -65.57 -66.01 6.18
CA ASP A 1084 -64.91 -65.64 4.92
C ASP A 1084 -63.45 -66.13 4.83
N GLY A 1085 -62.99 -66.98 5.76
CA GLY A 1085 -61.64 -67.58 5.71
C GLY A 1085 -60.99 -67.87 7.07
N ILE A 1086 -59.67 -67.82 7.16
CA ILE A 1086 -58.89 -68.14 8.37
C ILE A 1086 -58.06 -66.94 8.81
N PHE A 1087 -58.15 -66.59 10.09
CA PHE A 1087 -57.28 -65.60 10.71
C PHE A 1087 -56.27 -66.27 11.64
N THR A 1088 -54.99 -65.95 11.54
CA THR A 1088 -53.92 -66.59 12.32
C THR A 1088 -53.07 -65.55 13.04
N LEU A 1089 -52.87 -65.78 14.34
CA LEU A 1089 -51.92 -65.04 15.18
C LEU A 1089 -50.65 -65.87 15.35
N ARG A 1090 -49.50 -65.22 15.25
CA ARG A 1090 -48.19 -65.90 15.33
C ARG A 1090 -47.18 -65.07 16.12
N GLY A 1091 -46.27 -65.76 16.79
CA GLY A 1091 -45.23 -65.17 17.62
C GLY A 1091 -43.89 -65.90 17.51
N ARG A 1092 -42.79 -65.20 17.77
CA ARG A 1092 -41.42 -65.75 17.85
C ARG A 1092 -40.68 -65.17 19.03
N LEU A 1093 -39.94 -66.02 19.73
CA LEU A 1093 -38.88 -65.63 20.65
C LEU A 1093 -37.64 -66.47 20.33
N ALA A 1094 -36.49 -65.83 20.10
CA ALA A 1094 -35.25 -66.54 19.80
C ALA A 1094 -34.02 -65.84 20.38
N TRP A 1095 -33.00 -66.61 20.70
CA TRP A 1095 -31.64 -66.12 20.93
C TRP A 1095 -30.85 -66.27 19.64
N ALA A 1096 -30.04 -65.28 19.32
CA ALA A 1096 -29.11 -65.31 18.22
C ALA A 1096 -27.69 -65.02 18.70
N HIS A 1097 -26.74 -65.72 18.08
CA HIS A 1097 -25.31 -65.50 18.29
C HIS A 1097 -24.61 -65.22 16.98
N ASP A 1098 -24.04 -64.02 16.85
CA ASP A 1098 -23.21 -63.55 15.75
C ASP A 1098 -21.72 -63.72 16.13
N PHE A 1099 -20.99 -64.47 15.32
CA PHE A 1099 -19.60 -64.85 15.62
C PHE A 1099 -18.58 -63.78 15.21
N ASN A 1100 -18.89 -62.91 14.23
CA ASN A 1100 -17.99 -61.87 13.75
C ASN A 1100 -18.70 -60.50 13.63
N PRO A 1101 -19.22 -59.94 14.75
CA PRO A 1101 -19.99 -58.70 14.70
C PRO A 1101 -19.13 -57.43 14.55
N GLY A 1102 -17.80 -57.55 14.69
CA GLY A 1102 -16.86 -56.43 14.58
C GLY A 1102 -16.88 -55.76 13.21
N ARG A 1103 -16.82 -54.42 13.19
CA ARG A 1103 -16.76 -53.62 11.95
C ARG A 1103 -15.49 -52.78 11.97
N ASN A 1104 -14.63 -53.00 10.97
CA ASN A 1104 -13.43 -52.20 10.78
C ASN A 1104 -13.13 -52.01 9.29
N ILE A 1105 -12.33 -51.00 8.98
CA ILE A 1105 -11.94 -50.66 7.62
C ILE A 1105 -10.52 -50.10 7.63
N GLY A 1106 -9.70 -50.51 6.65
CA GLY A 1106 -8.37 -49.95 6.41
C GLY A 1106 -8.45 -48.77 5.43
N ALA A 1107 -7.81 -47.66 5.76
CA ALA A 1107 -7.77 -46.45 4.95
C ALA A 1107 -6.34 -45.93 4.81
N THR A 1108 -6.09 -45.14 3.77
CA THR A 1108 -4.83 -44.39 3.57
C THR A 1108 -5.14 -42.98 3.08
N PHE A 1109 -4.44 -41.98 3.60
CA PHE A 1109 -4.55 -40.62 3.08
C PHE A 1109 -4.01 -40.52 1.65
N GLN A 1110 -4.80 -39.99 0.73
CA GLN A 1110 -4.38 -39.82 -0.67
C GLN A 1110 -3.21 -38.81 -0.82
N THR A 1111 -3.16 -37.81 0.07
CA THR A 1111 -2.11 -36.77 0.09
C THR A 1111 -0.88 -37.14 0.91
N LEU A 1112 -0.96 -38.20 1.71
CA LEU A 1112 0.16 -38.76 2.49
C LEU A 1112 0.33 -40.25 2.16
N PRO A 1113 0.81 -40.61 0.95
CA PRO A 1113 1.01 -42.01 0.59
C PRO A 1113 1.87 -42.74 1.62
N GLY A 1114 1.38 -43.89 2.12
CA GLY A 1114 2.03 -44.67 3.18
C GLY A 1114 1.57 -44.32 4.61
N ALA A 1115 0.79 -43.26 4.81
CA ALA A 1115 0.10 -43.01 6.09
C ALA A 1115 -1.23 -43.80 6.14
N SER A 1116 -1.10 -45.11 6.32
CA SER A 1116 -2.22 -46.06 6.38
C SER A 1116 -2.62 -46.36 7.82
N PHE A 1117 -3.91 -46.59 8.04
CA PHE A 1117 -4.48 -46.86 9.37
C PHE A 1117 -5.75 -47.70 9.29
N VAL A 1118 -6.14 -48.29 10.42
CA VAL A 1118 -7.38 -49.07 10.57
C VAL A 1118 -8.28 -48.40 11.60
N VAL A 1119 -9.54 -48.22 11.23
CA VAL A 1119 -10.58 -47.61 12.08
C VAL A 1119 -11.69 -48.62 12.33
N GLY A 1120 -12.10 -48.74 13.58
CA GLY A 1120 -13.29 -49.50 13.96
C GLY A 1120 -14.52 -48.61 14.01
N GLY A 1121 -15.70 -49.22 13.82
CA GLY A 1121 -17.00 -48.57 13.98
C GLY A 1121 -17.89 -49.32 14.95
N ALA A 1122 -19.08 -48.77 15.23
CA ALA A 1122 -20.07 -49.42 16.09
C ALA A 1122 -20.38 -50.84 15.59
N ALA A 1123 -20.27 -51.81 16.50
CA ALA A 1123 -20.47 -53.22 16.23
C ALA A 1123 -21.63 -53.74 17.10
N GLN A 1124 -22.40 -54.68 16.57
CA GLN A 1124 -23.43 -55.36 17.36
C GLN A 1124 -22.78 -56.18 18.49
N ALA A 1125 -23.56 -56.50 19.52
CA ALA A 1125 -23.14 -57.53 20.45
C ALA A 1125 -23.12 -58.89 19.75
N SER A 1126 -22.28 -59.82 20.23
CA SER A 1126 -22.32 -61.20 19.76
C SER A 1126 -23.64 -61.88 20.09
N ASP A 1127 -24.36 -61.44 21.12
CA ASP A 1127 -25.61 -62.07 21.55
C ASP A 1127 -26.78 -61.08 21.44
N SER A 1128 -27.88 -61.52 20.82
CA SER A 1128 -29.11 -60.74 20.70
C SER A 1128 -30.38 -61.55 20.96
N ALA A 1129 -31.41 -60.87 21.46
CA ALA A 1129 -32.76 -61.40 21.64
C ALA A 1129 -33.65 -60.97 20.49
N LEU A 1130 -34.36 -61.92 19.87
CA LEU A 1130 -35.27 -61.70 18.75
C LEU A 1130 -36.71 -61.92 19.16
N VAL A 1131 -37.58 -60.98 18.77
CA VAL A 1131 -39.01 -61.01 19.04
C VAL A 1131 -39.77 -60.77 17.75
N THR A 1132 -40.82 -61.56 17.49
CA THR A 1132 -41.71 -61.34 16.34
C THR A 1132 -43.17 -61.46 16.77
N ALA A 1133 -44.01 -60.58 16.25
CA ALA A 1133 -45.46 -60.68 16.32
C ALA A 1133 -46.05 -60.54 14.91
N SER A 1134 -46.93 -61.46 14.51
CA SER A 1134 -47.53 -61.46 13.18
C SER A 1134 -49.00 -61.80 13.21
N VAL A 1135 -49.75 -61.14 12.32
CA VAL A 1135 -51.16 -61.42 12.04
C VAL A 1135 -51.34 -61.75 10.57
N GLU A 1136 -52.21 -62.70 10.26
CA GLU A 1136 -52.47 -63.15 8.89
C GLU A 1136 -53.96 -63.42 8.69
N LYS A 1137 -54.52 -62.95 7.57
CA LYS A 1137 -55.86 -63.29 7.09
C LYS A 1137 -55.76 -63.97 5.74
N LYS A 1138 -56.34 -65.17 5.64
CA LYS A 1138 -56.52 -65.90 4.39
C LYS A 1138 -57.99 -65.93 4.04
N TRP A 1139 -58.35 -65.54 2.83
CA TRP A 1139 -59.72 -65.58 2.33
C TRP A 1139 -59.96 -66.83 1.49
N LEU A 1140 -61.21 -67.27 1.40
CA LEU A 1140 -61.60 -68.46 0.63
C LEU A 1140 -61.30 -68.33 -0.88
N ASN A 1141 -61.19 -67.09 -1.38
CA ASN A 1141 -60.97 -66.78 -2.80
C ASN A 1141 -59.49 -66.81 -3.25
N GLY A 1142 -58.59 -67.38 -2.44
CA GLY A 1142 -57.16 -67.51 -2.77
C GLY A 1142 -56.28 -66.32 -2.38
N TRP A 1143 -56.87 -65.21 -1.92
CA TRP A 1143 -56.11 -64.06 -1.39
C TRP A 1143 -55.67 -64.28 0.06
N SER A 1144 -54.53 -63.70 0.42
CA SER A 1144 -54.09 -63.57 1.81
C SER A 1144 -53.29 -62.30 2.05
N ALA A 1145 -53.36 -61.77 3.27
CA ALA A 1145 -52.61 -60.62 3.73
C ALA A 1145 -52.02 -60.88 5.12
N ALA A 1146 -50.77 -60.50 5.32
CA ALA A 1146 -50.07 -60.62 6.59
C ALA A 1146 -49.36 -59.31 6.95
N ALA A 1147 -49.30 -59.01 8.24
CA ALA A 1147 -48.51 -57.93 8.80
C ALA A 1147 -47.67 -58.48 9.96
N THR A 1148 -46.38 -58.17 9.94
CA THR A 1148 -45.39 -58.69 10.89
C THR A 1148 -44.55 -57.54 11.44
N PHE A 1149 -44.31 -57.57 12.74
CA PHE A 1149 -43.36 -56.73 13.46
C PHE A 1149 -42.24 -57.60 14.02
N GLU A 1150 -41.00 -57.16 13.84
CA GLU A 1150 -39.78 -57.84 14.28
C GLU A 1150 -38.92 -56.87 15.11
N GLY A 1151 -38.36 -57.36 16.21
CA GLY A 1151 -37.43 -56.63 17.06
C GLY A 1151 -36.19 -57.46 17.37
N GLU A 1152 -35.03 -56.81 17.40
CA GLU A 1152 -33.74 -57.40 17.78
C GLU A 1152 -33.04 -56.49 18.79
N PHE A 1153 -32.68 -57.04 19.94
CA PHE A 1153 -32.21 -56.27 21.11
C PHE A 1153 -30.95 -56.89 21.73
N SER A 1154 -29.98 -56.04 22.06
CA SER A 1154 -28.82 -56.37 22.89
C SER A 1154 -28.48 -55.21 23.84
N ASP A 1155 -27.36 -55.30 24.57
CA ASP A 1155 -26.81 -54.23 25.41
C ASP A 1155 -26.34 -52.98 24.63
N VAL A 1156 -26.05 -53.12 23.34
CA VAL A 1156 -25.56 -52.04 22.46
C VAL A 1156 -26.37 -51.85 21.18
N THR A 1157 -27.36 -52.71 20.91
CA THR A 1157 -28.15 -52.68 19.66
C THR A 1157 -29.64 -52.67 19.94
N THR A 1158 -30.35 -51.78 19.25
CA THR A 1158 -31.81 -51.77 19.22
C THR A 1158 -32.29 -51.68 17.77
N SER A 1159 -33.05 -52.68 17.33
CA SER A 1159 -33.59 -52.78 15.98
C SER A 1159 -35.10 -53.01 15.97
N TYR A 1160 -35.79 -52.26 15.11
CA TYR A 1160 -37.22 -52.39 14.87
C TYR A 1160 -37.48 -52.53 13.38
N ALA A 1161 -38.20 -53.58 12.99
CA ALA A 1161 -38.53 -53.88 11.62
C ALA A 1161 -39.99 -54.28 11.46
N GLY A 1162 -40.51 -54.11 10.25
CA GLY A 1162 -41.85 -54.54 9.88
C GLY A 1162 -41.91 -54.99 8.43
N LYS A 1163 -42.80 -55.94 8.15
CA LYS A 1163 -43.12 -56.38 6.80
C LYS A 1163 -44.62 -56.63 6.64
N GLY A 1164 -45.14 -56.27 5.48
CA GLY A 1164 -46.51 -56.53 5.05
C GLY A 1164 -46.48 -57.32 3.76
N VAL A 1165 -47.24 -58.43 3.70
CA VAL A 1165 -47.24 -59.35 2.55
C VAL A 1165 -48.67 -59.53 2.06
N VAL A 1166 -48.88 -59.45 0.75
CA VAL A 1166 -50.13 -59.83 0.08
C VAL A 1166 -49.82 -60.94 -0.92
N ARG A 1167 -50.65 -61.99 -0.95
CA ARG A 1167 -50.47 -63.15 -1.81
C ARG A 1167 -51.79 -63.55 -2.47
N TYR A 1168 -51.69 -64.06 -3.69
CA TYR A 1168 -52.76 -64.74 -4.41
C TYR A 1168 -52.30 -66.15 -4.81
N SER A 1169 -53.12 -67.16 -4.54
CA SER A 1169 -52.85 -68.57 -4.82
C SER A 1169 -53.94 -69.15 -5.71
N TRP A 1170 -53.58 -69.92 -6.75
CA TRP A 1170 -54.53 -70.51 -7.70
C TRP A 1170 -54.06 -71.86 -8.26
#